data_AF-A0A536NBV2-F1
#
_entry.id   AF-A0A536NBV2-F1
#
_cell.length_a   1.000
_cell.length_b   1.000
_cell.length_c   1.000
_cell.angle_alpha   90.00
_cell.angle_beta   90.00
_cell.angle_gamma   90.00
#
_symmetry.space_group_name_H-M   'P 1'
#
loop_
_entity.id
_entity.type
_entity.pdbx_description
1 polymer ?
#
loop_
_entity_poly.entity_id
_entity_poly.type
_entity_poly.pdbx_seq_one_letter_code
_entity_poly.pdbx_strand_id
1 'polypeptide(L)'
;MAVRTAEADAAPDVGPNAVDAPCRRADPRRMQSSKKALPRSLAPQPLTRLPVRLETALIFVLLLVGICGGIAAVVLPGSGTTERGALEGLAVGSMLVALVAWSRPSASDVAPLPAGLLDHVGLPSTFDSLVANASDPTIVLDDSGTIRSVSPSLTSALGYTPETLVNVGIDHIVSPPDVASILAMLSATELPSGARTECRVRHRDGRWLTVEAVGVRVGVEEDRTLLLALHDVTKWKALEEQLTRQAFHDSLTGLANRALFIDLLENALGRRRYHARGAAVLFLDLDDFKTVNDSLGHVEGDILIGQVGARLAEAVRPGDTAARFGGDEFALLLDDVDEDQAVSIATRALAALNRPFELSDRPVRIGATVGIALSSPALPTATAMLRAADIAMYSAKGSGKGRFRVFEPAMYDAAAERLQLGVDIRGAVERGEFVVHYQPTVDLPGATVTGMEALVRWAHPERGLIQPDDFIPLAESTGLIIPLGEWVLREACKQARAWQRARGVRPPLVVTVNLSGVQLAGTSLVAAVSLALEDSGLPPELLVLEITESVMAHETEETVRRLRQLKGLGVGIAIDDFGTGYSSLSYLRRFPVDMVKIDKSFIAAITSGADGQALVRAIIRLAHGLKVKTVAEGVELEAQARRLSRMGCDQAQGFYFGRAMDALEATAYVVGHTTINLWVGHSGHELDVIKDVVADFEDANPGLRVHVVGSISDARIIAALKISDGPNVVCSVESDNFGTYSSSGGFVDLRAYMERDGIDLNLLTEATQAYTRLDGKQWALPMLADTYGLYFNKKLFADEGLDRPPRTISELTDYAKRLTRRNPDGSLRVVGFNPLIDFYENSLPIFGHMFGARWSDSAGRSALAADPAWARLLRWQKELIDWYGYEDLVRFVADVGQEFTPANAFQMGKLAMNIDGEWRVAFLATEAPHLDYGAAPYPVDDAAPDLYGSGYINGSVIGIPTGAGYLEESWKLVRYLATDDRALAKLSNGLRNVPSTKSSLRSPELVPDERFAIFLEIFAHPRSGSTPITVVGSAYQDLLAIFSAEWQAGQVTDLESGLRMVDRNTDAHIEKAVRARRRFSTQRTAA
;
A
#
# COMPACT_ATOMS: atom_id res chain seq x y z
N MET A 1 -55.88 -28.58 -3.02
CA MET A 1 -56.43 -28.40 -1.66
C MET A 1 -55.52 -27.38 -0.98
N ALA A 2 -55.91 -26.18 -0.55
CA ALA A 2 -57.11 -25.73 0.20
C ALA A 2 -57.20 -26.43 1.58
N VAL A 3 -57.35 -25.78 2.76
CA VAL A 3 -57.82 -24.44 3.21
C VAL A 3 -56.73 -23.76 4.09
N ARG A 4 -56.52 -22.43 4.27
CA ARG A 4 -57.21 -21.13 3.98
C ARG A 4 -58.05 -20.45 5.10
N THR A 5 -57.39 -19.94 6.14
CA THR A 5 -57.85 -18.94 7.15
C THR A 5 -56.67 -17.99 7.48
N ALA A 6 -56.72 -16.65 7.63
CA ALA A 6 -57.77 -15.65 7.92
C ALA A 6 -58.19 -15.58 9.42
N GLU A 7 -58.23 -14.43 10.12
CA GLU A 7 -57.89 -13.02 9.79
C GLU A 7 -57.83 -12.15 11.08
N ALA A 8 -57.63 -10.82 10.95
CA ALA A 8 -57.89 -9.76 11.97
C ALA A 8 -56.98 -9.65 13.22
N ASP A 9 -56.80 -8.48 13.88
CA ASP A 9 -56.68 -7.08 13.40
C ASP A 9 -56.26 -6.17 14.58
N ALA A 10 -55.32 -5.23 14.40
CA ALA A 10 -55.14 -4.04 15.27
C ALA A 10 -54.04 -3.09 14.74
N ALA A 11 -54.46 -1.89 14.31
CA ALA A 11 -53.59 -0.69 14.27
C ALA A 11 -54.01 0.28 15.39
N PRO A 12 -53.20 1.32 15.65
CA PRO A 12 -53.77 2.66 15.45
C PRO A 12 -52.83 3.62 14.69
N ASP A 13 -53.44 4.57 14.00
CA ASP A 13 -52.80 5.65 13.25
C ASP A 13 -53.17 7.00 13.89
N VAL A 14 -52.18 7.85 14.20
CA VAL A 14 -52.39 9.24 14.64
C VAL A 14 -51.23 10.14 14.18
N GLY A 15 -51.54 11.04 13.25
CA GLY A 15 -50.97 12.38 13.16
C GLY A 15 -52.10 13.41 13.00
N PRO A 16 -51.83 14.68 12.63
CA PRO A 16 -50.54 15.36 12.55
C PRO A 16 -50.53 16.66 13.40
N ASN A 17 -49.44 17.45 13.34
CA ASN A 17 -49.53 18.92 13.39
C ASN A 17 -48.20 19.62 13.03
N ALA A 18 -48.27 20.73 12.28
CA ALA A 18 -47.14 21.62 12.00
C ALA A 18 -47.67 23.01 11.62
N VAL A 19 -47.23 24.08 12.31
CA VAL A 19 -47.66 25.47 12.04
C VAL A 19 -46.52 26.48 12.33
N ASP A 20 -46.25 27.32 11.34
CA ASP A 20 -45.63 28.66 11.31
C ASP A 20 -44.20 28.99 11.84
N ALA A 21 -43.50 29.75 10.99
CA ALA A 21 -42.40 30.67 11.31
C ALA A 21 -42.93 32.14 11.31
N PRO A 22 -42.15 33.26 11.36
CA PRO A 22 -41.30 33.65 10.21
C PRO A 22 -40.11 34.64 10.44
N CYS A 23 -39.26 34.76 9.40
CA CYS A 23 -38.60 35.99 8.89
C CYS A 23 -37.75 36.92 9.81
N ARG A 24 -36.47 37.15 9.42
CA ARG A 24 -36.01 38.43 8.81
C ARG A 24 -34.59 38.37 8.21
N ARG A 25 -34.20 39.45 7.50
CA ARG A 25 -32.96 39.61 6.70
C ARG A 25 -31.91 40.47 7.43
N ALA A 26 -30.64 40.36 6.97
CA ALA A 26 -29.72 41.46 6.62
C ALA A 26 -28.32 41.49 7.28
N ASP A 27 -27.32 41.62 6.41
CA ASP A 27 -25.92 42.09 6.55
C ASP A 27 -25.90 43.66 6.74
N PRO A 28 -24.80 44.41 7.00
CA PRO A 28 -23.39 44.08 7.35
C PRO A 28 -22.76 44.86 8.55
N ARG A 29 -21.46 44.59 8.83
CA ARG A 29 -20.38 45.54 9.27
C ARG A 29 -20.31 46.10 10.73
N ARG A 30 -19.21 45.68 11.39
CA ARG A 30 -18.13 46.48 12.06
C ARG A 30 -18.25 47.09 13.48
N MET A 31 -17.04 47.18 14.08
CA MET A 31 -16.55 47.99 15.22
C MET A 31 -16.88 47.48 16.64
N GLN A 32 -15.89 46.97 17.39
CA GLN A 32 -14.85 47.68 18.21
C GLN A 32 -15.42 48.21 19.55
N SER A 33 -14.76 48.09 20.71
CA SER A 33 -13.54 47.36 21.16
C SER A 33 -13.51 47.39 22.72
N SER A 34 -12.57 46.87 23.53
CA SER A 34 -11.19 46.35 23.41
C SER A 34 -10.93 45.40 24.64
N LYS A 35 -9.75 45.06 25.21
CA LYS A 35 -8.34 45.53 25.16
C LYS A 35 -7.39 44.51 25.82
N LYS A 36 -6.07 44.65 25.56
CA LYS A 36 -4.89 43.93 26.11
C LYS A 36 -4.65 42.47 25.63
N ALA A 37 -3.42 42.02 25.39
CA ALA A 37 -2.18 42.72 24.98
C ALA A 37 -1.14 41.69 24.49
N LEU A 38 -0.67 41.79 23.23
CA LEU A 38 0.51 41.09 22.71
C LEU A 38 1.44 42.10 21.98
N PRO A 39 2.75 41.83 21.86
CA PRO A 39 3.69 42.78 21.26
C PRO A 39 3.64 42.84 19.72
N ARG A 40 3.95 44.03 19.22
CA ARG A 40 4.17 44.43 17.81
C ARG A 40 5.55 43.97 17.30
N SER A 41 5.91 44.03 16.01
CA SER A 41 5.22 43.99 14.70
C SER A 41 6.24 44.35 13.60
N LEU A 42 6.20 43.76 12.40
CA LEU A 42 6.52 44.43 11.12
C LEU A 42 6.15 43.55 9.90
N ALA A 43 6.20 44.14 8.70
CA ALA A 43 5.58 43.64 7.46
C ALA A 43 6.64 43.11 6.45
N PRO A 44 6.25 42.34 5.40
CA PRO A 44 7.20 41.63 4.54
C PRO A 44 7.94 42.53 3.54
N GLN A 45 9.15 42.09 3.18
CA GLN A 45 10.07 42.66 2.18
C GLN A 45 10.68 41.49 1.36
N PRO A 46 11.25 41.73 0.16
CA PRO A 46 11.39 40.70 -0.86
C PRO A 46 12.54 39.71 -0.63
N LEU A 47 12.43 38.53 -1.25
CA LEU A 47 13.47 37.50 -1.33
C LEU A 47 14.66 37.99 -2.17
N THR A 48 15.59 38.70 -1.54
CA THR A 48 16.93 38.96 -2.08
C THR A 48 17.72 37.65 -2.16
N ARG A 49 18.46 37.46 -3.24
CA ARG A 49 19.35 36.30 -3.45
C ARG A 49 20.40 36.26 -2.34
N LEU A 50 20.37 35.25 -1.47
CA LEU A 50 21.48 34.94 -0.56
C LEU A 50 22.64 34.32 -1.36
N PRO A 51 23.90 34.69 -1.07
CA PRO A 51 25.04 34.24 -1.87
C PRO A 51 25.48 32.82 -1.50
N VAL A 52 25.85 32.03 -2.52
CA VAL A 52 26.69 30.84 -2.32
C VAL A 52 28.03 31.31 -1.75
N ARG A 53 28.45 30.72 -0.62
CA ARG A 53 29.72 31.08 0.01
C ARG A 53 30.90 30.57 -0.81
N LEU A 54 32.00 31.32 -0.77
CA LEU A 54 33.27 30.98 -1.44
C LEU A 54 33.79 29.58 -1.07
N GLU A 55 33.45 29.12 0.13
CA GLU A 55 33.72 27.79 0.69
C GLU A 55 33.23 26.65 -0.25
N THR A 56 32.07 26.80 -0.89
CA THR A 56 31.51 25.75 -1.78
C THR A 56 32.26 25.67 -3.12
N ALA A 57 32.73 26.82 -3.66
CA ALA A 57 33.57 26.84 -4.85
C ALA A 57 34.97 26.26 -4.55
N LEU A 58 35.52 26.55 -3.37
CA LEU A 58 36.79 26.00 -2.90
C LEU A 58 36.72 24.46 -2.77
N ILE A 59 35.61 23.92 -2.26
CA ILE A 59 35.36 22.47 -2.21
C ILE A 59 35.32 21.86 -3.62
N PHE A 60 34.72 22.53 -4.60
CA PHE A 60 34.65 22.03 -5.98
C PHE A 60 36.04 21.99 -6.67
N VAL A 61 36.88 23.00 -6.42
CA VAL A 61 38.28 23.03 -6.90
C VAL A 61 39.12 21.96 -6.18
N LEU A 62 38.95 21.77 -4.87
CA LEU A 62 39.63 20.72 -4.11
C LEU A 62 39.21 19.31 -4.54
N LEU A 63 37.94 19.10 -4.93
CA LEU A 63 37.47 17.85 -5.53
C LEU A 63 38.11 17.58 -6.89
N LEU A 64 38.22 18.59 -7.76
CA LEU A 64 38.92 18.45 -9.05
C LEU A 64 40.41 18.12 -8.86
N VAL A 65 41.09 18.81 -7.94
CA VAL A 65 42.49 18.50 -7.59
C VAL A 65 42.62 17.09 -7.00
N GLY A 66 41.69 16.66 -6.15
CA GLY A 66 41.65 15.31 -5.58
C GLY A 66 41.42 14.22 -6.63
N ILE A 67 40.52 14.45 -7.60
CA ILE A 67 40.25 13.51 -8.70
C ILE A 67 41.46 13.40 -9.63
N CYS A 68 42.10 14.52 -10.01
CA CYS A 68 43.34 14.49 -10.78
C CYS A 68 44.49 13.80 -10.02
N GLY A 69 44.60 13.99 -8.71
CA GLY A 69 45.58 13.30 -7.86
C GLY A 69 45.32 11.79 -7.77
N GLY A 70 44.06 11.36 -7.65
CA GLY A 70 43.69 9.95 -7.60
C GLY A 70 43.98 9.21 -8.91
N ILE A 71 43.74 9.84 -10.06
CA ILE A 71 44.03 9.26 -11.38
C ILE A 71 45.53 9.06 -11.59
N ALA A 72 46.38 9.96 -11.08
CA ALA A 72 47.84 9.80 -11.14
C ALA A 72 48.36 8.59 -10.33
N ALA A 73 47.70 8.24 -9.22
CA ALA A 73 48.15 7.19 -8.31
C ALA A 73 47.86 5.75 -8.78
N VAL A 74 46.93 5.57 -9.73
CA VAL A 74 46.48 4.24 -10.19
C VAL A 74 47.24 3.75 -11.44
N VAL A 75 47.88 4.64 -12.20
CA VAL A 75 48.41 4.33 -13.54
C VAL A 75 49.90 3.95 -13.55
N LEU A 76 50.72 4.41 -12.59
CA LEU A 76 52.18 4.15 -12.57
C LEU A 76 52.75 3.90 -11.15
N PRO A 77 52.96 2.62 -10.75
CA PRO A 77 53.61 2.29 -9.48
C PRO A 77 55.13 2.09 -9.65
N GLY A 78 55.97 3.01 -9.16
CA GLY A 78 57.40 2.74 -9.00
C GLY A 78 58.29 3.95 -8.76
N SER A 79 59.06 3.92 -7.65
CA SER A 79 60.07 4.91 -7.22
C SER A 79 59.55 6.34 -6.97
N GLY A 80 60.14 7.05 -5.99
CA GLY A 80 59.62 8.34 -5.57
C GLY A 80 60.69 9.30 -5.04
N THR A 81 60.35 10.59 -5.07
CA THR A 81 61.14 11.72 -4.56
C THR A 81 60.15 12.85 -4.21
N THR A 82 59.95 13.12 -2.91
CA THR A 82 60.50 14.28 -2.15
C THR A 82 59.87 15.65 -2.45
N GLU A 83 59.70 16.45 -1.39
CA GLU A 83 58.71 17.54 -1.26
C GLU A 83 58.89 18.77 -2.17
N ARG A 84 59.94 18.83 -3.01
CA ARG A 84 60.18 20.00 -3.88
C ARG A 84 59.14 20.18 -4.99
N GLY A 85 58.66 19.08 -5.58
CA GLY A 85 57.70 19.14 -6.71
C GLY A 85 56.36 19.80 -6.35
N ALA A 86 55.94 19.73 -5.07
CA ALA A 86 54.67 20.31 -4.61
C ALA A 86 54.70 21.85 -4.55
N LEU A 87 55.88 22.45 -4.29
CA LEU A 87 56.05 23.91 -4.21
C LEU A 87 56.21 24.56 -5.59
N GLU A 88 56.84 23.86 -6.53
CA GLU A 88 57.05 24.38 -7.90
C GLU A 88 55.72 24.40 -8.70
N GLY A 89 54.83 23.41 -8.50
CA GLY A 89 53.50 23.41 -9.13
C GLY A 89 52.60 24.59 -8.72
N LEU A 90 52.68 25.05 -7.47
CA LEU A 90 51.91 26.18 -6.94
C LEU A 90 52.35 27.53 -7.54
N ALA A 91 53.63 27.68 -7.88
CA ALA A 91 54.16 28.88 -8.54
C ALA A 91 53.67 29.00 -9.99
N VAL A 92 53.63 27.90 -10.74
CA VAL A 92 53.17 27.91 -12.15
C VAL A 92 51.68 28.23 -12.25
N GLY A 93 50.85 27.69 -11.36
CA GLY A 93 49.40 27.96 -11.36
C GLY A 93 49.05 29.43 -11.10
N SER A 94 49.77 30.09 -10.19
CA SER A 94 49.53 31.50 -9.86
C SER A 94 50.03 32.47 -10.95
N MET A 95 51.11 32.12 -11.64
CA MET A 95 51.66 32.91 -12.77
C MET A 95 50.72 32.94 -13.99
N LEU A 96 49.99 31.86 -14.26
CA LEU A 96 49.00 31.78 -15.35
C LEU A 96 47.77 32.69 -15.12
N VAL A 97 47.30 32.82 -13.87
CA VAL A 97 46.18 33.71 -13.53
C VAL A 97 46.56 35.18 -13.71
N ALA A 98 47.80 35.56 -13.37
CA ALA A 98 48.30 36.92 -13.58
C ALA A 98 48.39 37.29 -15.08
N LEU A 99 48.76 36.35 -15.94
CA LEU A 99 48.91 36.61 -17.38
C LEU A 99 47.56 36.88 -18.08
N VAL A 100 46.48 36.19 -17.65
CA VAL A 100 45.12 36.38 -18.17
C VAL A 100 44.51 37.73 -17.72
N ALA A 101 44.96 38.28 -16.59
CA ALA A 101 44.50 39.59 -16.10
C ALA A 101 45.08 40.79 -16.87
N TRP A 102 46.14 40.61 -17.68
CA TRP A 102 46.86 41.72 -18.32
C TRP A 102 46.45 41.99 -19.78
N SER A 103 45.63 41.13 -20.39
CA SER A 103 45.26 41.19 -21.82
C SER A 103 43.97 41.95 -22.15
N ARG A 104 43.37 42.66 -21.17
CA ARG A 104 42.16 43.48 -21.36
C ARG A 104 42.20 44.80 -20.56
N PRO A 105 42.66 45.91 -21.16
CA PRO A 105 42.42 47.25 -20.62
C PRO A 105 40.97 47.69 -20.94
N SER A 106 40.09 47.66 -19.94
CA SER A 106 38.79 48.35 -20.01
C SER A 106 38.97 49.85 -19.79
N ALA A 107 38.14 50.69 -20.43
CA ALA A 107 38.32 52.14 -20.48
C ALA A 107 37.99 52.89 -19.17
N SER A 108 38.89 52.81 -18.20
CA SER A 108 39.04 53.76 -17.07
C SER A 108 40.45 53.65 -16.50
N ASP A 109 41.01 54.78 -16.04
CA ASP A 109 42.30 54.88 -15.34
C ASP A 109 43.59 54.56 -16.12
N VAL A 110 43.89 55.41 -17.12
CA VAL A 110 45.28 55.69 -17.54
C VAL A 110 45.52 57.20 -17.50
N ALA A 111 46.53 57.65 -16.74
CA ALA A 111 46.87 59.07 -16.60
C ALA A 111 47.72 59.57 -17.79
N PRO A 112 47.51 60.80 -18.28
CA PRO A 112 48.32 61.36 -19.37
C PRO A 112 49.72 61.78 -18.91
N LEU A 113 50.71 61.50 -19.76
CA LEU A 113 52.07 62.08 -19.66
C LEU A 113 52.12 63.48 -20.33
N PRO A 114 53.06 64.36 -19.94
CA PRO A 114 52.90 65.80 -20.12
C PRO A 114 53.13 66.32 -21.54
N ALA A 115 52.30 67.27 -21.95
CA ALA A 115 52.48 68.05 -23.18
C ALA A 115 53.56 69.13 -22.99
N GLY A 116 54.72 68.97 -23.63
CA GLY A 116 55.81 69.96 -23.54
C GLY A 116 57.14 69.59 -24.22
N LEU A 117 57.11 68.84 -25.35
CA LEU A 117 58.33 68.33 -25.99
C LEU A 117 58.43 68.55 -27.52
N LEU A 118 57.52 69.29 -28.15
CA LEU A 118 57.43 69.38 -29.63
C LEU A 118 57.40 70.79 -30.24
N ASP A 119 57.35 71.87 -29.46
CA ASP A 119 57.16 73.23 -30.00
C ASP A 119 58.36 73.82 -30.77
N HIS A 120 59.48 73.08 -30.92
CA HIS A 120 60.77 73.62 -31.39
C HIS A 120 61.54 72.74 -32.41
N VAL A 121 60.93 72.35 -33.54
CA VAL A 121 61.66 72.24 -34.83
C VAL A 121 60.76 72.62 -36.01
N GLY A 122 60.98 73.80 -36.60
CA GLY A 122 60.27 74.24 -37.81
C GLY A 122 61.06 74.02 -39.09
N LEU A 123 61.02 72.81 -39.68
CA LEU A 123 61.53 72.53 -41.03
C LEU A 123 60.67 71.45 -41.73
N PRO A 124 60.15 71.68 -42.96
CA PRO A 124 59.33 70.68 -43.66
C PRO A 124 60.05 69.35 -43.95
N SER A 125 61.36 69.38 -44.20
CA SER A 125 62.15 68.21 -44.61
C SER A 125 62.21 67.06 -43.60
N THR A 126 61.93 67.31 -42.31
CA THR A 126 61.83 66.25 -41.30
C THR A 126 60.51 65.47 -41.37
N PHE A 127 59.42 66.05 -41.87
CA PHE A 127 58.12 65.35 -41.93
C PHE A 127 58.11 64.27 -43.02
N ASP A 128 58.50 64.63 -44.25
CA ASP A 128 58.63 63.67 -45.35
C ASP A 128 59.64 62.56 -45.01
N SER A 129 60.71 62.89 -44.27
CA SER A 129 61.68 61.93 -43.77
C SER A 129 61.10 60.93 -42.74
N LEU A 130 60.12 61.34 -41.94
CA LEU A 130 59.43 60.45 -40.99
C LEU A 130 58.46 59.51 -41.74
N VAL A 131 57.68 60.02 -42.70
CA VAL A 131 56.78 59.20 -43.53
C VAL A 131 57.57 58.21 -44.39
N ALA A 132 58.73 58.60 -44.92
CA ALA A 132 59.61 57.73 -45.69
C ALA A 132 60.21 56.57 -44.85
N ASN A 133 60.27 56.70 -43.52
CA ASN A 133 60.79 55.68 -42.60
C ASN A 133 59.68 55.01 -41.75
N ALA A 134 58.40 55.25 -42.05
CA ALA A 134 57.29 54.66 -41.32
C ALA A 134 57.17 53.15 -41.58
N SER A 135 57.32 52.33 -40.53
CA SER A 135 57.16 50.87 -40.58
C SER A 135 55.79 50.45 -41.11
N ASP A 136 54.75 51.17 -40.68
CA ASP A 136 53.36 50.86 -41.03
C ASP A 136 52.91 51.60 -42.31
N PRO A 137 52.06 50.98 -43.15
CA PRO A 137 51.53 51.59 -44.38
C PRO A 137 50.83 52.92 -44.09
N THR A 138 51.43 54.01 -44.57
CA THR A 138 51.02 55.37 -44.24
C THR A 138 50.71 56.16 -45.51
N ILE A 139 49.62 56.93 -45.49
CA ILE A 139 49.18 57.84 -46.54
C ILE A 139 49.11 59.25 -45.96
N VAL A 140 49.58 60.26 -46.70
CA VAL A 140 49.38 61.67 -46.39
C VAL A 140 48.41 62.26 -47.41
N LEU A 141 47.27 62.79 -46.94
CA LEU A 141 46.24 63.45 -47.74
C LEU A 141 46.29 64.97 -47.54
N ASP A 142 46.15 65.73 -48.62
CA ASP A 142 45.86 67.17 -48.56
C ASP A 142 44.39 67.45 -48.18
N ASP A 143 44.04 68.74 -48.10
CA ASP A 143 42.71 69.21 -47.73
C ASP A 143 41.60 68.84 -48.72
N SER A 144 41.96 68.50 -49.96
CA SER A 144 41.05 67.98 -50.98
C SER A 144 40.80 66.46 -50.89
N GLY A 145 41.59 65.75 -50.08
CA GLY A 145 41.60 64.28 -50.04
C GLY A 145 42.46 63.63 -51.13
N THR A 146 43.36 64.39 -51.76
CA THR A 146 44.34 63.89 -52.72
C THR A 146 45.60 63.42 -52.00
N ILE A 147 46.18 62.31 -52.46
CA ILE A 147 47.36 61.70 -51.86
C ILE A 147 48.61 62.54 -52.20
N ARG A 148 49.19 63.17 -51.18
CA ARG A 148 50.42 63.99 -51.25
C ARG A 148 51.69 63.16 -51.15
N SER A 149 51.70 62.14 -50.29
CA SER A 149 52.80 61.17 -50.16
C SER A 149 52.32 59.85 -49.53
N VAL A 150 53.11 58.79 -49.69
CA VAL A 150 52.89 57.47 -49.06
C VAL A 150 54.21 56.89 -48.55
N SER A 151 54.16 56.05 -47.51
CA SER A 151 55.34 55.35 -47.01
C SER A 151 55.76 54.20 -47.93
N PRO A 152 57.06 53.81 -47.96
CA PRO A 152 57.51 52.64 -48.72
C PRO A 152 56.83 51.33 -48.29
N SER A 153 56.48 51.21 -47.00
CA SER A 153 55.73 50.07 -46.42
C SER A 153 54.35 49.87 -47.06
N LEU A 154 53.72 50.93 -47.59
CA LEU A 154 52.48 50.81 -48.36
C LEU A 154 52.67 50.06 -49.69
N THR A 155 53.86 50.11 -50.29
CA THR A 155 54.19 49.30 -51.47
C THR A 155 54.19 47.80 -51.13
N SER A 156 54.67 47.43 -49.95
CA SER A 156 54.65 46.05 -49.46
C SER A 156 53.24 45.57 -49.09
N ALA A 157 52.39 46.47 -48.58
CA ALA A 157 51.05 46.11 -48.09
C ALA A 157 49.96 46.12 -49.18
N LEU A 158 49.96 47.12 -50.07
CA LEU A 158 48.93 47.31 -51.11
C LEU A 158 49.45 47.07 -52.54
N GLY A 159 50.77 46.96 -52.72
CA GLY A 159 51.42 46.66 -54.01
C GLY A 159 51.55 47.84 -54.98
N TYR A 160 50.90 48.97 -54.71
CA TYR A 160 51.07 50.21 -55.47
C TYR A 160 52.42 50.86 -55.15
N THR A 161 53.13 51.40 -56.14
CA THR A 161 54.33 52.21 -55.91
C THR A 161 53.95 53.69 -55.68
N PRO A 162 54.77 54.50 -54.99
CA PRO A 162 54.43 55.89 -54.68
C PRO A 162 54.05 56.73 -55.92
N GLU A 163 54.71 56.48 -57.05
CA GLU A 163 54.50 57.19 -58.31
C GLU A 163 53.13 56.90 -58.96
N THR A 164 52.44 55.84 -58.52
CA THR A 164 51.09 55.49 -58.99
C THR A 164 49.98 55.98 -58.07
N LEU A 165 50.31 56.53 -56.89
CA LEU A 165 49.33 57.04 -55.92
C LEU A 165 49.49 58.53 -55.59
N VAL A 166 50.67 59.14 -55.74
CA VAL A 166 50.83 60.58 -55.51
C VAL A 166 50.08 61.38 -56.59
N ASN A 167 49.35 62.42 -56.17
CA ASN A 167 48.44 63.26 -56.97
C ASN A 167 47.18 62.55 -57.50
N VAL A 168 46.71 61.46 -56.89
CA VAL A 168 45.34 60.93 -57.11
C VAL A 168 44.52 60.91 -55.81
N GLY A 169 43.19 60.91 -55.95
CA GLY A 169 42.25 60.87 -54.83
C GLY A 169 42.31 59.55 -54.06
N ILE A 170 41.99 59.62 -52.76
CA ILE A 170 41.95 58.45 -51.88
C ILE A 170 40.93 57.37 -52.33
N ASP A 171 39.91 57.76 -53.10
CA ASP A 171 38.92 56.89 -53.76
C ASP A 171 39.52 55.96 -54.82
N HIS A 172 40.75 56.23 -55.30
CA HIS A 172 41.45 55.30 -56.19
C HIS A 172 41.78 53.95 -55.51
N ILE A 173 41.93 53.95 -54.18
CA ILE A 173 42.25 52.76 -53.39
C ILE A 173 41.20 52.43 -52.33
N VAL A 174 40.45 53.39 -51.78
CA VAL A 174 39.40 53.12 -50.78
C VAL A 174 38.06 52.84 -51.47
N SER A 175 37.29 51.88 -50.94
CA SER A 175 35.99 51.51 -51.50
C SER A 175 34.99 52.68 -51.45
N PRO A 176 34.21 52.96 -52.51
CA PRO A 176 33.35 54.15 -52.58
C PRO A 176 32.42 54.42 -51.38
N PRO A 177 31.84 53.41 -50.68
CA PRO A 177 31.05 53.68 -49.47
C PRO A 177 31.88 54.17 -48.28
N ASP A 178 33.17 53.82 -48.25
CA ASP A 178 34.06 53.99 -47.10
C ASP A 178 34.89 55.29 -47.20
N VAL A 179 35.01 55.86 -48.41
CA VAL A 179 35.67 57.16 -48.69
C VAL A 179 35.06 58.28 -47.84
N ALA A 180 33.73 58.27 -47.65
CA ALA A 180 33.01 59.29 -46.89
C ALA A 180 33.51 59.41 -45.44
N SER A 181 33.87 58.30 -44.79
CA SER A 181 34.41 58.30 -43.42
C SER A 181 35.79 58.95 -43.32
N ILE A 182 36.62 58.83 -44.37
CA ILE A 182 37.95 59.43 -44.43
C ILE A 182 37.84 60.94 -44.72
N LEU A 183 36.96 61.34 -45.65
CA LEU A 183 36.67 62.75 -45.92
C LEU A 183 36.03 63.45 -44.70
N ALA A 184 35.29 62.72 -43.87
CA ALA A 184 34.80 63.23 -42.59
C ALA A 184 35.94 63.53 -41.59
N MET A 185 37.00 62.70 -41.53
CA MET A 185 38.19 63.00 -40.71
C MET A 185 38.96 64.23 -41.21
N LEU A 186 39.10 64.37 -42.53
CA LEU A 186 39.72 65.54 -43.16
C LEU A 186 38.95 66.83 -42.84
N SER A 187 37.62 66.81 -42.97
CA SER A 187 36.76 67.98 -42.82
C SER A 187 36.38 68.34 -41.38
N ALA A 188 36.54 67.41 -40.42
CA ALA A 188 36.29 67.67 -38.99
C ALA A 188 37.07 68.89 -38.48
N THR A 189 36.43 69.73 -37.64
CA THR A 189 37.06 70.95 -37.09
C THR A 189 38.12 70.61 -36.04
N GLU A 190 37.82 69.68 -35.13
CA GLU A 190 38.77 69.03 -34.25
C GLU A 190 38.84 67.55 -34.63
N LEU A 191 40.05 66.98 -34.70
CA LEU A 191 40.25 65.55 -34.88
C LEU A 191 40.82 64.97 -33.57
N PRO A 192 40.09 64.10 -32.86
CA PRO A 192 40.60 63.44 -31.67
C PRO A 192 41.90 62.67 -31.97
N SER A 193 42.87 62.76 -31.06
CA SER A 193 44.15 62.04 -31.23
C SER A 193 43.91 60.53 -31.31
N GLY A 194 44.28 59.93 -32.44
CA GLY A 194 44.02 58.52 -32.71
C GLY A 194 42.60 58.18 -33.17
N ALA A 195 41.89 59.12 -33.81
CA ALA A 195 40.62 58.85 -34.49
C ALA A 195 40.76 57.71 -35.51
N ARG A 196 39.79 56.78 -35.57
CA ARG A 196 39.86 55.57 -36.40
C ARG A 196 38.61 55.33 -37.22
N THR A 197 38.76 54.73 -38.39
CA THR A 197 37.66 54.16 -39.18
C THR A 197 38.11 52.83 -39.78
N GLU A 198 37.23 51.84 -39.80
CA GLU A 198 37.41 50.69 -40.69
C GLU A 198 37.11 51.16 -42.13
N CYS A 199 37.89 50.71 -43.10
CA CYS A 199 37.61 50.90 -44.52
C CYS A 199 38.19 49.75 -45.34
N ARG A 200 37.64 49.50 -46.53
CA ARG A 200 38.17 48.51 -47.47
C ARG A 200 39.08 49.21 -48.46
N VAL A 201 40.36 48.82 -48.47
CA VAL A 201 41.33 49.25 -49.47
C VAL A 201 41.53 48.16 -50.52
N ARG A 202 41.60 48.57 -51.78
CA ARG A 202 41.96 47.72 -52.91
C ARG A 202 43.47 47.58 -52.94
N HIS A 203 43.95 46.35 -53.13
CA HIS A 203 45.33 46.02 -53.43
C HIS A 203 45.49 45.83 -54.96
N ARG A 204 46.68 46.05 -55.51
CA ARG A 204 46.90 46.21 -56.97
C ARG A 204 46.44 45.05 -57.88
N ASP A 205 46.26 43.85 -57.33
CA ASP A 205 45.79 42.64 -58.04
C ASP A 205 44.25 42.55 -58.11
N GLY A 206 43.54 43.52 -57.54
CA GLY A 206 42.07 43.59 -57.51
C GLY A 206 41.42 43.04 -56.25
N ARG A 207 42.16 42.43 -55.31
CA ARG A 207 41.58 42.00 -54.04
C ARG A 207 41.31 43.20 -53.12
N TRP A 208 40.25 43.11 -52.33
CA TRP A 208 39.97 44.06 -51.25
C TRP A 208 40.57 43.53 -49.93
N LEU A 209 41.09 44.45 -49.12
CA LEU A 209 41.59 44.22 -47.77
C LEU A 209 40.82 45.13 -46.83
N THR A 210 40.43 44.63 -45.66
CA THR A 210 39.83 45.44 -44.60
C THR A 210 40.94 45.99 -43.74
N VAL A 211 41.04 47.32 -43.64
CA VAL A 211 42.04 48.00 -42.81
C VAL A 211 41.38 48.90 -41.77
N GLU A 212 42.01 49.01 -40.60
CA GLU A 212 41.76 50.12 -39.69
C GLU A 212 42.66 51.30 -40.08
N ALA A 213 42.04 52.40 -40.53
CA ALA A 213 42.72 53.64 -40.86
C ALA A 213 42.70 54.59 -39.65
N VAL A 214 43.88 54.90 -39.12
CA VAL A 214 44.07 55.79 -37.96
C VAL A 214 44.53 57.17 -38.45
N GLY A 215 43.72 58.20 -38.21
CA GLY A 215 43.95 59.57 -38.65
C GLY A 215 44.66 60.44 -37.62
N VAL A 216 45.69 61.17 -38.06
CA VAL A 216 46.43 62.17 -37.28
C VAL A 216 46.60 63.44 -38.13
N ARG A 217 46.12 64.58 -37.64
CA ARG A 217 46.33 65.89 -38.31
C ARG A 217 47.80 66.29 -38.22
N VAL A 218 48.37 66.82 -39.31
CA VAL A 218 49.72 67.39 -39.31
C VAL A 218 49.71 68.70 -40.09
N GLY A 219 50.22 69.78 -39.52
CA GLY A 219 50.27 71.10 -40.16
C GLY A 219 50.18 72.25 -39.16
N VAL A 220 50.31 73.48 -39.66
CA VAL A 220 49.96 74.73 -38.97
C VAL A 220 48.71 75.29 -39.67
N GLU A 221 47.90 76.07 -38.95
CA GLU A 221 46.43 76.23 -39.11
C GLU A 221 45.82 76.37 -40.53
N GLU A 222 46.57 76.82 -41.54
CA GLU A 222 46.08 76.95 -42.93
C GLU A 222 46.23 75.67 -43.78
N ASP A 223 47.18 74.76 -43.48
CA ASP A 223 47.48 73.55 -44.27
C ASP A 223 46.83 72.30 -43.62
N ARG A 224 45.60 71.93 -44.00
CA ARG A 224 44.76 70.90 -43.33
C ARG A 224 45.13 69.43 -43.57
N THR A 225 46.42 69.13 -43.75
CA THR A 225 46.93 67.79 -44.11
C THR A 225 46.57 66.71 -43.06
N LEU A 226 46.17 65.51 -43.53
CA LEU A 226 45.85 64.34 -42.69
C LEU A 226 46.80 63.17 -43.00
N LEU A 227 47.46 62.64 -41.98
CA LEU A 227 48.20 61.38 -42.04
C LEU A 227 47.28 60.23 -41.63
N LEU A 228 47.22 59.17 -42.46
CA LEU A 228 46.47 57.94 -42.23
C LEU A 228 47.44 56.76 -42.12
N ALA A 229 47.49 56.08 -40.97
CA ALA A 229 48.18 54.79 -40.82
C ALA A 229 47.18 53.64 -40.99
N LEU A 230 47.45 52.70 -41.90
CA LEU A 230 46.57 51.59 -42.26
C LEU A 230 47.05 50.26 -41.67
N HIS A 231 46.19 49.61 -40.87
CA HIS A 231 46.46 48.31 -40.25
C HIS A 231 45.59 47.22 -40.89
N ASP A 232 46.18 46.19 -41.52
CA ASP A 232 45.42 45.08 -42.12
C ASP A 232 44.79 44.18 -41.04
N VAL A 233 43.46 44.27 -40.92
CA VAL A 233 42.65 43.46 -39.99
C VAL A 233 41.94 42.29 -40.70
N THR A 234 42.14 42.10 -42.01
CA THR A 234 41.42 41.12 -42.84
C THR A 234 41.45 39.71 -42.27
N LYS A 235 42.63 39.25 -41.80
CA LYS A 235 42.78 37.91 -41.19
C LYS A 235 42.10 37.79 -39.82
N TRP A 236 42.13 38.86 -39.02
CA TRP A 236 41.46 38.90 -37.73
C TRP A 236 39.94 38.92 -37.90
N LYS A 237 39.41 39.70 -38.85
CA LYS A 237 37.98 39.75 -39.18
C LYS A 237 37.46 38.42 -39.73
N ALA A 238 38.20 37.76 -40.61
CA ALA A 238 37.83 36.43 -41.11
C ALA A 238 37.82 35.36 -40.00
N LEU A 239 38.79 35.42 -39.07
CA LEU A 239 38.83 34.52 -37.92
C LEU A 239 37.73 34.82 -36.90
N GLU A 240 37.44 36.10 -36.64
CA GLU A 240 36.32 36.57 -35.81
C GLU A 240 34.99 36.05 -36.37
N GLU A 241 34.70 36.26 -37.65
CA GLU A 241 33.47 35.80 -38.31
C GLU A 241 33.35 34.26 -38.38
N GLN A 242 34.47 33.53 -38.46
CA GLN A 242 34.49 32.07 -38.36
C GLN A 242 34.22 31.59 -36.93
N LEU A 243 34.85 32.20 -35.92
CA LEU A 243 34.65 31.89 -34.51
C LEU A 243 33.22 32.23 -34.06
N THR A 244 32.65 33.36 -34.51
CA THR A 244 31.24 33.71 -34.25
C THR A 244 30.30 32.65 -34.82
N ARG A 245 30.52 32.19 -36.07
CA ARG A 245 29.69 31.10 -36.64
C ARG A 245 29.83 29.79 -35.86
N GLN A 246 31.05 29.40 -35.47
CA GLN A 246 31.27 28.19 -34.66
C GLN A 246 30.75 28.31 -33.21
N ALA A 247 30.69 29.50 -32.64
CA ALA A 247 30.16 29.74 -31.30
C ALA A 247 28.63 29.67 -31.24
N PHE A 248 27.93 29.95 -32.35
CA PHE A 248 26.47 30.15 -32.36
C PHE A 248 25.66 29.21 -33.28
N HIS A 249 26.30 28.42 -34.14
CA HIS A 249 25.61 27.45 -35.02
C HIS A 249 26.05 25.99 -34.78
N ASP A 250 25.18 25.04 -35.11
CA ASP A 250 25.48 23.60 -35.13
C ASP A 250 26.18 23.24 -36.46
N SER A 251 27.30 22.51 -36.37
CA SER A 251 28.19 22.27 -37.51
C SER A 251 27.70 21.21 -38.51
N LEU A 252 26.65 20.44 -38.18
CA LEU A 252 26.08 19.40 -39.04
C LEU A 252 24.85 19.89 -39.81
N THR A 253 24.02 20.71 -39.16
CA THR A 253 22.74 21.19 -39.69
C THR A 253 22.76 22.66 -40.13
N GLY A 254 23.75 23.45 -39.68
CA GLY A 254 23.83 24.90 -39.91
C GLY A 254 22.80 25.73 -39.12
N LEU A 255 21.90 25.08 -38.38
CA LEU A 255 20.92 25.71 -37.50
C LEU A 255 21.60 26.47 -36.35
N ALA A 256 20.83 27.29 -35.63
CA ALA A 256 21.29 27.85 -34.36
C ALA A 256 21.68 26.71 -33.40
N ASN A 257 22.74 26.89 -32.61
CA ASN A 257 23.05 25.97 -31.52
C ASN A 257 22.31 26.38 -30.23
N ARG A 258 22.42 25.52 -29.20
CA ARG A 258 21.83 25.74 -27.88
C ARG A 258 22.19 27.10 -27.23
N ALA A 259 23.37 27.65 -27.49
CA ALA A 259 23.78 28.94 -26.93
C ALA A 259 23.06 30.11 -27.62
N LEU A 260 23.04 30.14 -28.96
CA LEU A 260 22.30 31.16 -29.72
C LEU A 260 20.80 31.09 -29.43
N PHE A 261 20.22 29.90 -29.33
CA PHE A 261 18.79 29.74 -29.02
C PHE A 261 18.41 30.33 -27.66
N ILE A 262 19.25 30.11 -26.63
CA ILE A 262 19.01 30.67 -25.29
C ILE A 262 19.08 32.20 -25.32
N ASP A 263 20.09 32.78 -25.97
CA ASP A 263 20.21 34.24 -26.09
C ASP A 263 19.02 34.87 -26.83
N LEU A 264 18.62 34.31 -27.97
CA LEU A 264 17.44 34.77 -28.73
C LEU A 264 16.15 34.65 -27.92
N LEU A 265 16.00 33.60 -27.12
CA LEU A 265 14.85 33.40 -26.23
C LEU A 265 14.84 34.36 -25.04
N GLU A 266 15.99 34.67 -24.42
CA GLU A 266 16.07 35.71 -23.39
C GLU A 266 15.78 37.10 -23.98
N ASN A 267 16.25 37.38 -25.19
CA ASN A 267 15.94 38.60 -25.94
C ASN A 267 14.45 38.69 -26.34
N ALA A 268 13.77 37.57 -26.64
CA ALA A 268 12.31 37.53 -26.83
C ALA A 268 11.55 37.76 -25.51
N LEU A 269 11.97 37.10 -24.43
CA LEU A 269 11.39 37.27 -23.10
C LEU A 269 11.53 38.71 -22.55
N GLY A 270 12.64 39.39 -22.86
CA GLY A 270 12.84 40.80 -22.51
C GLY A 270 11.89 41.77 -23.24
N ARG A 271 11.52 41.46 -24.49
CA ARG A 271 10.64 42.32 -25.33
C ARG A 271 9.15 42.29 -24.91
N ARG A 272 8.75 41.37 -24.03
CA ARG A 272 7.38 41.21 -23.49
C ARG A 272 6.80 42.44 -22.79
N ARG A 273 7.59 43.48 -22.51
CA ARG A 273 7.13 44.72 -21.87
C ARG A 273 6.34 45.66 -22.79
N TYR A 274 6.30 45.37 -24.11
CA TYR A 274 5.70 46.24 -25.12
C TYR A 274 4.73 45.57 -26.11
N HIS A 275 4.60 44.24 -26.08
CA HIS A 275 3.75 43.47 -27.03
C HIS A 275 2.63 42.71 -26.31
N ALA A 276 1.52 42.49 -27.00
CA ALA A 276 0.33 41.82 -26.46
C ALA A 276 0.34 40.28 -26.61
N ARG A 277 1.30 39.74 -27.38
CA ARG A 277 1.53 38.30 -27.61
C ARG A 277 2.82 37.85 -26.92
N GLY A 278 3.02 36.55 -26.80
CA GLY A 278 4.20 35.96 -26.16
C GLY A 278 5.18 35.35 -27.17
N ALA A 279 6.31 34.89 -26.65
CA ALA A 279 7.11 33.88 -27.33
C ALA A 279 6.63 32.47 -26.94
N ALA A 280 6.94 31.46 -27.75
CA ALA A 280 6.77 30.04 -27.44
C ALA A 280 8.03 29.25 -27.83
N VAL A 281 8.26 28.16 -27.12
CA VAL A 281 9.33 27.18 -27.39
C VAL A 281 8.70 25.85 -27.71
N LEU A 282 9.06 25.28 -28.86
CA LEU A 282 8.78 23.89 -29.21
C LEU A 282 10.08 23.13 -29.01
N PHE A 283 10.09 22.11 -28.15
CA PHE A 283 11.21 21.17 -28.02
C PHE A 283 10.83 19.85 -28.70
N LEU A 284 11.75 19.27 -29.48
CA LEU A 284 11.50 18.16 -30.38
C LEU A 284 12.57 17.08 -30.23
N ASP A 285 12.14 15.82 -30.23
CA ASP A 285 12.98 14.63 -30.15
C ASP A 285 12.49 13.62 -31.21
N LEU A 286 13.43 12.98 -31.90
CA LEU A 286 13.15 12.09 -33.03
C LEU A 286 12.84 10.66 -32.56
N ASP A 287 11.58 10.24 -32.74
CA ASP A 287 11.09 8.93 -32.28
C ASP A 287 11.90 7.79 -32.93
N ASP A 288 12.59 6.98 -32.10
CA ASP A 288 13.40 5.82 -32.48
C ASP A 288 14.66 6.12 -33.33
N PHE A 289 15.22 7.34 -33.29
CA PHE A 289 16.48 7.68 -33.98
C PHE A 289 17.66 6.78 -33.59
N LYS A 290 17.72 6.31 -32.35
CA LYS A 290 18.71 5.29 -31.94
C LYS A 290 18.60 4.01 -32.77
N THR A 291 17.39 3.52 -33.05
CA THR A 291 17.17 2.33 -33.88
C THR A 291 17.65 2.55 -35.32
N VAL A 292 17.56 3.77 -35.85
CA VAL A 292 18.13 4.13 -37.16
C VAL A 292 19.66 4.05 -37.11
N ASN A 293 20.32 4.64 -36.10
CA ASN A 293 21.77 4.54 -35.92
C ASN A 293 22.25 3.09 -35.77
N ASP A 294 21.58 2.30 -34.92
CA ASP A 294 21.95 0.92 -34.65
C ASP A 294 21.71 0.00 -35.87
N SER A 295 20.82 0.38 -36.80
CA SER A 295 20.48 -0.41 -38.00
C SER A 295 21.20 0.03 -39.28
N LEU A 296 21.57 1.31 -39.41
CA LEU A 296 22.14 1.91 -40.63
C LEU A 296 23.56 2.47 -40.42
N GLY A 297 24.00 2.66 -39.18
CA GLY A 297 25.26 3.30 -38.83
C GLY A 297 25.16 4.83 -38.73
N HIS A 298 26.07 5.43 -37.96
CA HIS A 298 26.03 6.86 -37.61
C HIS A 298 26.09 7.82 -38.81
N VAL A 299 26.70 7.43 -39.93
CA VAL A 299 26.79 8.28 -41.14
C VAL A 299 25.41 8.54 -41.74
N GLU A 300 24.54 7.52 -41.82
CA GLU A 300 23.15 7.69 -42.25
C GLU A 300 22.32 8.43 -41.19
N GLY A 301 22.66 8.28 -39.91
CA GLY A 301 22.11 9.09 -38.82
C GLY A 301 22.42 10.58 -38.98
N ASP A 302 23.66 10.95 -39.30
CA ASP A 302 24.08 12.33 -39.54
C ASP A 302 23.43 12.93 -40.80
N ILE A 303 23.27 12.14 -41.87
CA ILE A 303 22.53 12.54 -43.08
C ILE A 303 21.05 12.80 -42.73
N LEU A 304 20.42 11.92 -41.94
CA LEU A 304 19.04 12.08 -41.48
C LEU A 304 18.89 13.35 -40.65
N ILE A 305 19.80 13.61 -39.71
CA ILE A 305 19.83 14.83 -38.90
C ILE A 305 19.95 16.09 -39.77
N GLY A 306 20.80 16.07 -40.81
CA GLY A 306 20.89 17.15 -41.79
C GLY A 306 19.56 17.42 -42.52
N GLN A 307 18.90 16.36 -42.99
CA GLN A 307 17.58 16.48 -43.65
C GLN A 307 16.47 16.94 -42.68
N VAL A 308 16.50 16.50 -41.41
CA VAL A 308 15.58 16.95 -40.37
C VAL A 308 15.76 18.45 -40.12
N GLY A 309 17.01 18.91 -39.95
CA GLY A 309 17.31 20.32 -39.73
C GLY A 309 16.81 21.22 -40.87
N ALA A 310 17.01 20.81 -42.13
CA ALA A 310 16.49 21.52 -43.29
C ALA A 310 14.95 21.60 -43.29
N ARG A 311 14.25 20.48 -43.02
CA ARG A 311 12.77 20.45 -42.95
C ARG A 311 12.21 21.29 -41.81
N LEU A 312 12.93 21.39 -40.69
CA LEU A 312 12.54 22.24 -39.57
C LEU A 312 12.75 23.73 -39.87
N ALA A 313 13.80 24.10 -40.61
CA ALA A 313 13.96 25.46 -41.13
C ALA A 313 12.87 25.84 -42.14
N GLU A 314 12.45 24.91 -43.03
CA GLU A 314 11.30 25.11 -43.92
C GLU A 314 9.96 25.21 -43.17
N ALA A 315 9.85 24.60 -41.98
CA ALA A 315 8.61 24.53 -41.21
C ALA A 315 8.31 25.78 -40.37
N VAL A 316 9.22 26.75 -40.28
CA VAL A 316 9.06 28.00 -39.49
C VAL A 316 8.94 29.24 -40.39
N ARG A 317 8.42 30.37 -39.86
CA ARG A 317 8.31 31.62 -40.64
C ARG A 317 9.57 32.51 -40.47
N PRO A 318 9.84 33.44 -41.41
CA PRO A 318 10.85 34.47 -41.18
C PRO A 318 10.58 35.25 -39.88
N GLY A 319 11.52 35.20 -38.94
CA GLY A 319 11.40 35.78 -37.59
C GLY A 319 11.38 34.72 -36.47
N ASP A 320 10.91 33.51 -36.76
CA ASP A 320 11.11 32.35 -35.88
C ASP A 320 12.55 31.82 -36.04
N THR A 321 13.03 30.96 -35.12
CA THR A 321 14.37 30.34 -35.21
C THR A 321 14.32 28.83 -34.95
N ALA A 322 14.92 28.04 -35.84
CA ALA A 322 15.17 26.62 -35.64
C ALA A 322 16.60 26.37 -35.12
N ALA A 323 16.75 25.45 -34.17
CA ALA A 323 18.00 25.09 -33.51
C ALA A 323 18.16 23.59 -33.31
N ARG A 324 19.41 23.14 -33.17
CA ARG A 324 19.77 21.80 -32.70
C ARG A 324 20.47 21.90 -31.33
N PHE A 325 20.08 21.04 -30.40
CA PHE A 325 20.59 21.05 -29.03
C PHE A 325 21.68 20.00 -28.80
N GLY A 326 21.56 18.84 -29.45
CA GLY A 326 22.54 17.76 -29.48
C GLY A 326 21.88 16.46 -29.92
N GLY A 327 22.62 15.51 -30.51
CA GLY A 327 22.04 14.22 -30.94
C GLY A 327 20.83 14.40 -31.87
N ASP A 328 19.70 13.87 -31.41
CA ASP A 328 18.33 13.91 -31.96
C ASP A 328 17.46 15.06 -31.44
N GLU A 329 17.95 15.91 -30.52
CA GLU A 329 17.20 17.03 -29.94
C GLU A 329 17.24 18.30 -30.81
N PHE A 330 16.06 18.84 -31.13
CA PHE A 330 15.86 20.10 -31.83
C PHE A 330 14.94 21.04 -31.06
N ALA A 331 15.01 22.33 -31.34
CA ALA A 331 14.12 23.34 -30.75
C ALA A 331 13.68 24.39 -31.78
N LEU A 332 12.44 24.86 -31.69
CA LEU A 332 11.93 26.02 -32.45
C LEU A 332 11.54 27.14 -31.47
N LEU A 333 12.06 28.33 -31.71
CA LEU A 333 11.69 29.57 -31.02
C LEU A 333 10.71 30.31 -31.91
N LEU A 334 9.51 30.54 -31.39
CA LEU A 334 8.44 31.29 -32.06
C LEU A 334 8.26 32.60 -31.32
N ASP A 335 8.35 33.73 -32.01
CA ASP A 335 8.22 35.07 -31.45
C ASP A 335 6.90 35.72 -31.92
N ASP A 336 6.26 36.57 -31.12
CA ASP A 336 4.90 37.12 -31.38
C ASP A 336 3.86 36.05 -31.79
N VAL A 337 3.57 35.10 -30.88
CA VAL A 337 2.60 34.01 -31.06
C VAL A 337 1.58 33.88 -29.92
N ASP A 338 0.48 33.19 -30.24
CA ASP A 338 -0.50 32.62 -29.31
C ASP A 338 -0.45 31.07 -29.35
N GLU A 339 -1.26 30.40 -28.54
CA GLU A 339 -1.25 28.93 -28.39
C GLU A 339 -1.70 28.21 -29.67
N ASP A 340 -2.77 28.69 -30.31
CA ASP A 340 -3.25 28.15 -31.59
C ASP A 340 -2.17 28.23 -32.69
N GLN A 341 -1.42 29.32 -32.74
CA GLN A 341 -0.29 29.48 -33.67
C GLN A 341 0.87 28.53 -33.34
N ALA A 342 1.24 28.38 -32.06
CA ALA A 342 2.29 27.44 -31.65
C ALA A 342 1.91 25.99 -31.96
N VAL A 343 0.67 25.60 -31.71
CA VAL A 343 0.07 24.30 -32.05
C VAL A 343 0.03 24.08 -33.57
N SER A 344 -0.34 25.09 -34.35
CA SER A 344 -0.34 25.03 -35.81
C SER A 344 1.07 24.79 -36.37
N ILE A 345 2.09 25.45 -35.82
CA ILE A 345 3.49 25.30 -36.24
C ILE A 345 4.05 23.94 -35.80
N ALA A 346 3.73 23.45 -34.60
CA ALA A 346 4.09 22.09 -34.16
C ALA A 346 3.46 21.02 -35.07
N THR A 347 2.18 21.18 -35.42
CA THR A 347 1.47 20.29 -36.36
C THR A 347 2.12 20.30 -37.75
N ARG A 348 2.54 21.48 -38.24
CA ARG A 348 3.27 21.61 -39.51
C ARG A 348 4.64 20.94 -39.47
N ALA A 349 5.39 21.08 -38.37
CA ALA A 349 6.68 20.41 -38.19
C ALA A 349 6.52 18.88 -38.19
N LEU A 350 5.58 18.35 -37.40
CA LEU A 350 5.25 16.90 -37.36
C LEU A 350 4.87 16.37 -38.75
N ALA A 351 4.00 17.09 -39.48
CA ALA A 351 3.62 16.71 -40.85
C ALA A 351 4.81 16.76 -41.83
N ALA A 352 5.74 17.71 -41.67
CA ALA A 352 6.94 17.82 -42.49
C ALA A 352 7.95 16.68 -42.23
N LEU A 353 8.05 16.21 -40.98
CA LEU A 353 8.93 15.10 -40.58
C LEU A 353 8.34 13.72 -40.91
N ASN A 354 7.02 13.52 -40.81
CA ASN A 354 6.37 12.23 -41.13
C ASN A 354 6.45 11.84 -42.64
N ARG A 355 6.92 12.74 -43.51
CA ARG A 355 7.30 12.42 -44.90
C ARG A 355 8.55 11.51 -44.91
N PRO A 356 8.65 10.47 -45.77
CA PRO A 356 9.88 9.67 -45.87
C PRO A 356 11.13 10.53 -46.13
N PHE A 357 12.25 10.08 -45.60
CA PHE A 357 13.60 10.59 -45.82
C PHE A 357 14.34 9.61 -46.74
N GLU A 358 15.02 10.13 -47.77
CA GLU A 358 15.80 9.30 -48.68
C GLU A 358 17.19 9.10 -48.06
N LEU A 359 17.50 7.87 -47.64
CA LEU A 359 18.77 7.46 -47.03
C LEU A 359 19.36 6.30 -47.82
N SER A 360 20.48 6.55 -48.51
CA SER A 360 21.09 5.71 -49.53
C SER A 360 20.06 5.01 -50.45
N ASP A 361 19.80 3.71 -50.26
CA ASP A 361 18.99 2.89 -51.16
C ASP A 361 17.50 2.73 -50.73
N ARG A 362 17.02 3.42 -49.68
CA ARG A 362 15.66 3.21 -49.16
C ARG A 362 14.99 4.43 -48.49
N PRO A 363 13.67 4.60 -48.66
CA PRO A 363 12.89 5.60 -47.93
C PRO A 363 12.71 5.16 -46.47
N VAL A 364 13.24 5.95 -45.53
CA VAL A 364 13.09 5.75 -44.09
C VAL A 364 12.05 6.72 -43.54
N ARG A 365 11.19 6.25 -42.62
CA ARG A 365 10.23 7.12 -41.92
C ARG A 365 10.62 7.19 -40.45
N ILE A 366 10.75 8.39 -39.92
CA ILE A 366 11.01 8.65 -38.51
C ILE A 366 9.91 9.58 -37.96
N GLY A 367 9.50 9.34 -36.72
CA GLY A 367 8.58 10.21 -36.02
C GLY A 367 9.30 11.38 -35.37
N ALA A 368 8.52 12.26 -34.74
CA ALA A 368 9.03 13.15 -33.72
C ALA A 368 7.95 13.35 -32.67
N THR A 369 8.37 13.56 -31.43
CA THR A 369 7.49 13.97 -30.34
C THR A 369 7.87 15.38 -29.89
N VAL A 370 6.87 16.23 -29.63
CA VAL A 370 7.04 17.68 -29.44
C VAL A 370 6.41 18.16 -28.13
N GLY A 371 7.12 18.99 -27.38
CA GLY A 371 6.59 19.71 -26.23
C GLY A 371 6.55 21.22 -26.49
N ILE A 372 5.42 21.85 -26.18
CA ILE A 372 5.17 23.28 -26.45
C ILE A 372 5.08 24.04 -25.13
N ALA A 373 6.02 24.94 -24.84
CA ALA A 373 5.90 25.88 -23.72
C ALA A 373 5.65 27.30 -24.23
N LEU A 374 4.50 27.87 -23.87
CA LEU A 374 4.23 29.29 -24.07
C LEU A 374 4.80 30.12 -22.93
N SER A 375 5.37 31.28 -23.26
CA SER A 375 5.91 32.20 -22.28
C SER A 375 4.79 32.71 -21.36
N SER A 376 5.00 32.65 -20.05
CA SER A 376 4.00 33.04 -19.03
C SER A 376 4.68 33.80 -17.89
N PRO A 377 3.94 34.36 -16.90
CA PRO A 377 4.54 34.88 -15.67
C PRO A 377 5.20 33.78 -14.81
N ALA A 378 4.76 32.51 -14.96
CA ALA A 378 5.33 31.36 -14.26
C ALA A 378 6.61 30.82 -14.92
N LEU A 379 6.87 31.17 -16.19
CA LEU A 379 8.08 30.81 -16.94
C LEU A 379 8.87 32.09 -17.32
N PRO A 380 9.57 32.73 -16.35
CA PRO A 380 10.18 34.05 -16.54
C PRO A 380 11.56 34.04 -17.23
N THR A 381 12.15 32.88 -17.51
CA THR A 381 13.51 32.75 -18.10
C THR A 381 13.54 31.72 -19.22
N ALA A 382 14.56 31.81 -20.10
CA ALA A 382 14.78 30.85 -21.17
C ALA A 382 14.90 29.41 -20.63
N THR A 383 15.65 29.23 -19.55
CA THR A 383 15.82 27.93 -18.87
C THR A 383 14.51 27.37 -18.34
N ALA A 384 13.61 28.21 -17.83
CA ALA A 384 12.30 27.77 -17.34
C ALA A 384 11.39 27.33 -18.49
N MET A 385 11.39 28.07 -19.61
CA MET A 385 10.62 27.71 -20.81
C MET A 385 11.14 26.43 -21.48
N LEU A 386 12.46 26.30 -21.62
CA LEU A 386 13.08 25.08 -22.18
C LEU A 386 12.74 23.85 -21.35
N ARG A 387 12.87 23.94 -20.01
CA ARG A 387 12.51 22.84 -19.11
C ARG A 387 11.01 22.51 -19.13
N ALA A 388 10.15 23.51 -19.30
CA ALA A 388 8.71 23.32 -19.46
C ALA A 388 8.36 22.61 -20.80
N ALA A 389 9.04 22.98 -21.89
CA ALA A 389 8.86 22.34 -23.19
C ALA A 389 9.37 20.90 -23.19
N ASP A 390 10.55 20.64 -22.64
CA ASP A 390 11.10 19.29 -22.41
C ASP A 390 10.14 18.40 -21.59
N ILE A 391 9.61 18.90 -20.47
CA ILE A 391 8.61 18.18 -19.66
C ILE A 391 7.34 17.87 -20.46
N ALA A 392 6.85 18.82 -21.28
CA ALA A 392 5.69 18.57 -22.14
C ALA A 392 6.00 17.55 -23.25
N MET A 393 7.23 17.52 -23.77
CA MET A 393 7.70 16.57 -24.79
C MET A 393 7.79 15.15 -24.21
N TYR A 394 8.36 15.01 -23.02
CA TYR A 394 8.41 13.73 -22.30
C TYR A 394 7.00 13.24 -21.90
N SER A 395 6.13 14.16 -21.47
CA SER A 395 4.72 13.88 -21.19
C SER A 395 3.93 13.49 -22.46
N ALA A 396 4.28 14.06 -23.62
CA ALA A 396 3.74 13.65 -24.91
C ALA A 396 4.18 12.21 -25.23
N LYS A 397 5.49 11.89 -25.13
CA LYS A 397 6.04 10.54 -25.37
C LYS A 397 5.33 9.46 -24.55
N GLY A 398 5.09 9.72 -23.28
CA GLY A 398 4.36 8.80 -22.38
C GLY A 398 2.92 8.51 -22.80
N SER A 399 2.27 9.40 -23.56
CA SER A 399 0.94 9.17 -24.15
C SER A 399 1.00 8.47 -25.52
N GLY A 400 2.19 8.35 -26.12
CA GLY A 400 2.46 7.80 -27.45
C GLY A 400 3.30 8.73 -28.33
N LYS A 401 3.92 8.17 -29.37
CA LYS A 401 4.83 8.85 -30.31
C LYS A 401 4.10 9.74 -31.33
N GLY A 402 4.85 10.49 -32.14
CA GLY A 402 4.37 11.17 -33.35
C GLY A 402 3.40 12.34 -33.13
N ARG A 403 3.50 13.04 -31.99
CA ARG A 403 2.50 14.02 -31.54
C ARG A 403 3.13 15.20 -30.80
N PHE A 404 2.32 16.20 -30.46
CA PHE A 404 2.70 17.29 -29.57
C PHE A 404 1.87 17.29 -28.27
N ARG A 405 2.38 17.98 -27.23
CA ARG A 405 1.60 18.38 -26.05
C ARG A 405 1.99 19.80 -25.61
N VAL A 406 1.00 20.59 -25.18
CA VAL A 406 1.24 21.91 -24.57
C VAL A 406 1.56 21.74 -23.09
N PHE A 407 2.51 22.51 -22.57
CA PHE A 407 2.90 22.51 -21.17
C PHE A 407 1.80 23.10 -20.28
N GLU A 408 1.36 22.31 -19.31
CA GLU A 408 0.52 22.75 -18.19
C GLU A 408 1.32 22.67 -16.89
N PRO A 409 1.11 23.56 -15.89
CA PRO A 409 1.87 23.56 -14.64
C PRO A 409 1.92 22.19 -13.91
N ALA A 410 0.82 21.43 -13.93
CA ALA A 410 0.73 20.11 -13.31
C ALA A 410 1.71 19.07 -13.90
N MET A 411 2.29 19.32 -15.08
CA MET A 411 3.30 18.44 -15.67
C MET A 411 4.64 18.53 -14.94
N TYR A 412 4.96 19.64 -14.25
CA TYR A 412 6.13 19.70 -13.36
C TYR A 412 5.99 18.71 -12.21
N ASP A 413 4.81 18.70 -11.58
CA ASP A 413 4.52 17.87 -10.41
C ASP A 413 4.55 16.39 -10.80
N ALA A 414 3.86 16.01 -11.88
CA ALA A 414 3.89 14.64 -12.42
C ALA A 414 5.30 14.17 -12.85
N ALA A 415 6.14 15.06 -13.39
CA ALA A 415 7.52 14.71 -13.76
C ALA A 415 8.43 14.52 -12.53
N ALA A 416 8.28 15.36 -11.50
CA ALA A 416 8.99 15.20 -10.22
C ALA A 416 8.52 13.94 -9.47
N GLU A 417 7.22 13.67 -9.49
CA GLU A 417 6.59 12.48 -8.93
C GLU A 417 7.09 11.19 -9.58
N ARG A 418 7.15 11.13 -10.93
CA ARG A 418 7.69 9.96 -11.65
C ARG A 418 9.19 9.75 -11.39
N LEU A 419 9.96 10.81 -11.18
CA LEU A 419 11.35 10.72 -10.76
C LEU A 419 11.48 10.16 -9.33
N GLN A 420 10.62 10.60 -8.41
CA GLN A 420 10.58 10.13 -7.03
C GLN A 420 10.22 8.63 -6.98
N LEU A 421 9.19 8.20 -7.69
CA LEU A 421 8.86 6.78 -7.86
C LEU A 421 10.04 5.97 -8.43
N GLY A 422 10.86 6.57 -9.31
CA GLY A 422 12.10 5.98 -9.84
C GLY A 422 13.26 5.84 -8.85
N VAL A 423 13.16 6.47 -7.68
CA VAL A 423 13.98 6.21 -6.49
C VAL A 423 13.29 5.17 -5.61
N ASP A 424 12.02 5.39 -5.27
CA ASP A 424 11.25 4.60 -4.30
C ASP A 424 11.13 3.12 -4.69
N ILE A 425 10.97 2.82 -5.99
CA ILE A 425 10.83 1.46 -6.53
C ILE A 425 12.07 0.58 -6.28
N ARG A 426 13.23 1.19 -6.03
CA ARG A 426 14.48 0.45 -5.78
C ARG A 426 14.41 -0.19 -4.40
N GLY A 427 14.52 -1.52 -4.35
CA GLY A 427 14.36 -2.29 -3.12
C GLY A 427 12.91 -2.42 -2.63
N ALA A 428 11.89 -1.92 -3.35
CA ALA A 428 10.49 -2.07 -2.96
C ALA A 428 10.05 -3.54 -2.86
N VAL A 429 10.66 -4.43 -3.67
CA VAL A 429 10.52 -5.90 -3.56
C VAL A 429 11.09 -6.42 -2.24
N GLU A 430 12.28 -5.93 -1.84
CA GLU A 430 12.99 -6.35 -0.63
C GLU A 430 12.29 -5.85 0.65
N ARG A 431 11.61 -4.71 0.57
CA ARG A 431 10.77 -4.14 1.64
C ARG A 431 9.36 -4.73 1.71
N GLY A 432 8.97 -5.60 0.77
CA GLY A 432 7.64 -6.22 0.74
C GLY A 432 6.50 -5.29 0.36
N GLU A 433 6.77 -4.21 -0.39
CA GLU A 433 5.75 -3.21 -0.76
C GLU A 433 4.89 -3.62 -1.96
N PHE A 434 5.27 -4.67 -2.69
CA PHE A 434 4.43 -5.21 -3.76
C PHE A 434 3.43 -6.23 -3.22
N VAL A 435 2.23 -6.21 -3.79
CA VAL A 435 1.15 -7.18 -3.53
C VAL A 435 0.60 -7.69 -4.85
N VAL A 436 0.09 -8.93 -4.88
CA VAL A 436 -0.56 -9.51 -6.07
C VAL A 436 -2.07 -9.51 -5.84
N HIS A 437 -2.79 -8.82 -6.73
CA HIS A 437 -4.24 -8.95 -6.84
C HIS A 437 -4.59 -9.99 -7.90
N TYR A 438 -5.81 -10.52 -7.86
CA TYR A 438 -6.28 -11.58 -8.73
C TYR A 438 -7.63 -11.22 -9.36
N GLN A 439 -7.75 -11.28 -10.69
CA GLN A 439 -9.01 -11.06 -11.39
C GLN A 439 -9.54 -12.37 -11.99
N PRO A 440 -10.83 -12.72 -11.79
CA PRO A 440 -11.37 -14.01 -12.24
C PRO A 440 -11.57 -14.10 -13.75
N THR A 441 -11.05 -15.17 -14.34
CA THR A 441 -11.33 -15.60 -15.71
C THR A 441 -12.39 -16.71 -15.67
N VAL A 442 -13.50 -16.52 -16.40
CA VAL A 442 -14.64 -17.47 -16.41
C VAL A 442 -14.81 -18.18 -17.74
N ASP A 443 -15.37 -19.38 -17.70
CA ASP A 443 -15.83 -20.14 -18.87
C ASP A 443 -17.19 -19.58 -19.35
N LEU A 444 -17.26 -19.08 -20.58
CA LEU A 444 -18.51 -18.54 -21.14
C LEU A 444 -19.61 -19.62 -21.35
N PRO A 445 -19.28 -20.90 -21.60
CA PRO A 445 -20.21 -22.02 -21.55
C PRO A 445 -20.77 -22.42 -20.16
N GLY A 446 -20.62 -21.60 -19.11
CA GLY A 446 -21.28 -21.86 -17.82
C GLY A 446 -21.23 -20.74 -16.77
N ALA A 447 -20.45 -19.68 -17.00
CA ALA A 447 -20.06 -18.67 -16.01
C ALA A 447 -19.29 -19.24 -14.79
N THR A 448 -18.70 -20.43 -14.94
CA THR A 448 -17.83 -21.06 -13.94
C THR A 448 -16.46 -20.39 -13.94
N VAL A 449 -15.92 -20.06 -12.77
CA VAL A 449 -14.54 -19.57 -12.64
C VAL A 449 -13.57 -20.68 -13.04
N THR A 450 -12.63 -20.38 -13.95
CA THR A 450 -11.65 -21.35 -14.47
C THR A 450 -10.21 -20.90 -14.27
N GLY A 451 -9.98 -19.62 -13.98
CA GLY A 451 -8.67 -19.13 -13.60
C GLY A 451 -8.71 -17.76 -12.94
N MET A 452 -7.52 -17.29 -12.59
CA MET A 452 -7.26 -15.99 -11.97
C MET A 452 -6.02 -15.37 -12.63
N GLU A 453 -6.13 -14.15 -13.15
CA GLU A 453 -4.97 -13.40 -13.62
C GLU A 453 -4.29 -12.68 -12.45
N ALA A 454 -2.99 -12.94 -12.27
CA ALA A 454 -2.14 -12.33 -11.25
C ALA A 454 -1.67 -10.94 -11.69
N LEU A 455 -2.22 -9.93 -11.04
CA LEU A 455 -2.10 -8.52 -11.35
C LEU A 455 -1.35 -7.80 -10.22
N VAL A 456 -0.07 -7.52 -10.43
CA VAL A 456 0.79 -6.85 -9.44
C VAL A 456 0.32 -5.43 -9.12
N ARG A 457 0.45 -5.01 -7.86
CA ARG A 457 0.21 -3.65 -7.36
C ARG A 457 1.32 -3.25 -6.40
N TRP A 458 1.54 -1.96 -6.22
CA TRP A 458 2.53 -1.43 -5.28
C TRP A 458 1.83 -0.69 -4.15
N ALA A 459 1.82 -1.26 -2.96
CA ALA A 459 1.30 -0.67 -1.74
C ALA A 459 2.36 0.26 -1.12
N HIS A 460 2.53 1.43 -1.74
CA HIS A 460 3.56 2.38 -1.34
C HIS A 460 3.20 3.08 -0.01
N PRO A 461 4.10 3.08 1.00
CA PRO A 461 3.77 3.52 2.37
C PRO A 461 3.09 4.90 2.50
N GLU A 462 3.51 5.88 1.70
CA GLU A 462 2.96 7.25 1.73
C GLU A 462 1.85 7.52 0.70
N ARG A 463 1.65 6.62 -0.28
CA ARG A 463 0.85 6.89 -1.50
C ARG A 463 -0.33 5.92 -1.68
N GLY A 464 -0.39 4.83 -0.91
CA GLY A 464 -1.38 3.79 -1.10
C GLY A 464 -1.10 2.91 -2.32
N LEU A 465 -2.15 2.41 -2.97
CA LEU A 465 -2.06 1.36 -3.97
C LEU A 465 -1.84 1.91 -5.40
N ILE A 466 -0.58 2.02 -5.81
CA ILE A 466 -0.16 2.47 -7.15
C ILE A 466 -0.43 1.37 -8.19
N GLN A 467 -0.88 1.76 -9.39
CA GLN A 467 -1.30 0.86 -10.46
C GLN A 467 -0.14 0.53 -11.43
N PRO A 468 -0.21 -0.60 -12.19
CA PRO A 468 0.87 -1.04 -13.07
C PRO A 468 1.39 0.02 -14.04
N ASP A 469 0.49 0.75 -14.68
CA ASP A 469 0.81 1.73 -15.73
C ASP A 469 1.79 2.82 -15.27
N ASP A 470 1.74 3.17 -13.97
CA ASP A 470 2.62 4.16 -13.37
C ASP A 470 4.07 3.64 -13.24
N PHE A 471 4.24 2.38 -12.78
CA PHE A 471 5.54 1.85 -12.31
C PHE A 471 6.15 0.74 -13.19
N ILE A 472 5.39 0.01 -14.00
CA ILE A 472 5.92 -1.07 -14.86
C ILE A 472 6.89 -0.54 -15.93
N PRO A 473 6.59 0.53 -16.70
CA PRO A 473 7.54 1.06 -17.68
C PRO A 473 8.84 1.58 -17.04
N LEU A 474 8.73 2.04 -15.80
CA LEU A 474 9.88 2.43 -14.97
C LEU A 474 10.69 1.19 -14.54
N ALA A 475 10.04 0.12 -14.08
CA ALA A 475 10.68 -1.15 -13.75
C ALA A 475 11.37 -1.79 -14.98
N GLU A 476 10.78 -1.69 -16.17
CA GLU A 476 11.39 -2.14 -17.42
C GLU A 476 12.65 -1.34 -17.77
N SER A 477 12.55 0.00 -17.80
CA SER A 477 13.67 0.90 -18.13
C SER A 477 14.87 0.81 -17.17
N THR A 478 14.65 0.30 -15.95
CA THR A 478 15.67 0.13 -14.90
C THR A 478 16.10 -1.34 -14.71
N GLY A 479 15.49 -2.29 -15.43
CA GLY A 479 15.72 -3.73 -15.27
C GLY A 479 15.11 -4.36 -14.02
N LEU A 480 14.50 -3.56 -13.11
CA LEU A 480 13.82 -4.03 -11.90
C LEU A 480 12.61 -4.92 -12.18
N ILE A 481 12.07 -4.89 -13.41
CA ILE A 481 11.02 -5.81 -13.87
C ILE A 481 11.42 -7.28 -13.77
N ILE A 482 12.72 -7.61 -13.81
CA ILE A 482 13.22 -8.98 -13.69
C ILE A 482 13.01 -9.51 -12.24
N PRO A 483 13.63 -8.95 -11.18
CA PRO A 483 13.42 -9.43 -9.82
C PRO A 483 11.97 -9.26 -9.33
N LEU A 484 11.26 -8.22 -9.79
CA LEU A 484 9.82 -8.07 -9.52
C LEU A 484 9.02 -9.23 -10.11
N GLY A 485 9.23 -9.54 -11.39
CA GLY A 485 8.52 -10.62 -12.07
C GLY A 485 8.82 -12.01 -11.50
N GLU A 486 10.05 -12.27 -11.06
CA GLU A 486 10.37 -13.52 -10.35
C GLU A 486 9.63 -13.62 -9.00
N TRP A 487 9.44 -12.49 -8.30
CA TRP A 487 8.65 -12.45 -7.07
C TRP A 487 7.16 -12.68 -7.36
N VAL A 488 6.57 -12.01 -8.37
CA VAL A 488 5.17 -12.21 -8.78
C VAL A 488 4.92 -13.68 -9.18
N LEU A 489 5.83 -14.30 -9.94
CA LEU A 489 5.74 -15.72 -10.31
C LEU A 489 5.69 -16.64 -9.09
N ARG A 490 6.55 -16.42 -8.08
CA ARG A 490 6.58 -17.23 -6.86
C ARG A 490 5.30 -17.09 -6.04
N GLU A 491 4.80 -15.87 -5.82
CA GLU A 491 3.55 -15.67 -5.05
C GLU A 491 2.31 -16.15 -5.80
N ALA A 492 2.20 -15.93 -7.12
CA ALA A 492 1.12 -16.45 -7.94
C ALA A 492 1.06 -18.00 -7.90
N CYS A 493 2.21 -18.67 -8.01
CA CYS A 493 2.26 -20.14 -7.96
C CYS A 493 1.91 -20.70 -6.56
N LYS A 494 2.38 -20.06 -5.48
CA LYS A 494 2.00 -20.40 -4.10
C LYS A 494 0.48 -20.25 -3.88
N GLN A 495 -0.10 -19.13 -4.30
CA GLN A 495 -1.51 -18.83 -4.11
C GLN A 495 -2.39 -19.79 -4.92
N ALA A 496 -2.04 -20.05 -6.18
CA ALA A 496 -2.71 -21.05 -6.99
C ALA A 496 -2.68 -22.44 -6.34
N ARG A 497 -1.53 -22.84 -5.77
CA ARG A 497 -1.40 -24.11 -5.03
C ARG A 497 -2.27 -24.16 -3.79
N ALA A 498 -2.45 -23.04 -3.08
CA ALA A 498 -3.34 -22.96 -1.94
C ALA A 498 -4.80 -23.24 -2.35
N TRP A 499 -5.27 -22.65 -3.45
CA TRP A 499 -6.60 -22.95 -4.00
C TRP A 499 -6.76 -24.42 -4.44
N GLN A 500 -5.74 -25.04 -5.04
CA GLN A 500 -5.79 -26.48 -5.37
C GLN A 500 -5.86 -27.41 -4.14
N ARG A 501 -5.52 -26.92 -2.95
CA ARG A 501 -5.61 -27.66 -1.68
C ARG A 501 -6.91 -27.38 -0.93
N ALA A 502 -7.62 -26.30 -1.25
CA ALA A 502 -8.90 -25.97 -0.63
C ALA A 502 -10.01 -26.94 -1.09
N ARG A 503 -10.92 -27.29 -0.17
CA ARG A 503 -12.14 -28.02 -0.53
C ARG A 503 -13.11 -27.06 -1.21
N GLY A 504 -13.87 -27.55 -2.21
CA GLY A 504 -14.85 -26.77 -2.96
C GLY A 504 -14.38 -26.33 -4.35
N VAL A 505 -13.11 -25.94 -4.50
CA VAL A 505 -12.55 -25.44 -5.77
C VAL A 505 -12.55 -26.54 -6.85
N ARG A 506 -13.52 -26.47 -7.77
CA ARG A 506 -13.59 -27.30 -9.00
C ARG A 506 -14.21 -26.46 -10.13
N PRO A 507 -13.65 -26.48 -11.36
CA PRO A 507 -12.45 -27.19 -11.79
C PRO A 507 -11.16 -26.64 -11.14
N PRO A 508 -10.01 -27.33 -11.29
CA PRO A 508 -8.69 -26.76 -10.96
C PRO A 508 -8.50 -25.40 -11.62
N LEU A 509 -8.29 -24.36 -10.81
CA LEU A 509 -8.02 -23.01 -11.31
C LEU A 509 -6.64 -22.91 -11.96
N VAL A 510 -6.58 -22.28 -13.12
CA VAL A 510 -5.35 -21.79 -13.75
C VAL A 510 -4.97 -20.45 -13.14
N VAL A 511 -3.68 -20.17 -12.95
CA VAL A 511 -3.17 -18.82 -12.69
C VAL A 511 -2.42 -18.30 -13.90
N THR A 512 -2.74 -17.08 -14.31
CA THR A 512 -2.09 -16.41 -15.44
C THR A 512 -1.17 -15.31 -14.93
N VAL A 513 0.06 -15.22 -15.46
CA VAL A 513 1.08 -14.25 -15.01
C VAL A 513 1.65 -13.49 -16.21
N ASN A 514 1.56 -12.16 -16.14
CA ASN A 514 2.10 -11.25 -17.14
C ASN A 514 3.64 -11.26 -17.20
N LEU A 515 4.19 -11.22 -18.41
CA LEU A 515 5.61 -11.33 -18.71
C LEU A 515 6.07 -10.21 -19.68
N SER A 516 6.92 -9.30 -19.20
CA SER A 516 7.49 -8.25 -20.04
C SER A 516 8.40 -8.79 -21.15
N GLY A 517 8.51 -8.02 -22.24
CA GLY A 517 9.50 -8.29 -23.29
C GLY A 517 10.94 -8.31 -22.75
N VAL A 518 11.24 -7.49 -21.73
CA VAL A 518 12.55 -7.46 -21.05
C VAL A 518 12.84 -8.77 -20.31
N GLN A 519 11.86 -9.33 -19.59
CA GLN A 519 12.02 -10.65 -18.93
C GLN A 519 12.17 -11.78 -19.96
N LEU A 520 11.39 -11.77 -21.04
CA LEU A 520 11.51 -12.78 -22.11
C LEU A 520 12.84 -12.66 -22.88
N ALA A 521 13.42 -11.45 -22.94
CA ALA A 521 14.77 -11.19 -23.43
C ALA A 521 15.89 -11.62 -22.45
N GLY A 522 15.56 -11.88 -21.17
CA GLY A 522 16.47 -12.43 -20.17
C GLY A 522 16.76 -13.94 -20.31
N THR A 523 17.91 -14.38 -19.83
CA THR A 523 18.34 -15.80 -19.84
C THR A 523 17.90 -16.59 -18.60
N SER A 524 17.59 -15.91 -17.47
CA SER A 524 17.21 -16.56 -16.21
C SER A 524 15.76 -17.08 -16.18
N LEU A 525 14.88 -16.55 -17.04
CA LEU A 525 13.43 -16.76 -16.97
C LEU A 525 13.01 -18.23 -16.86
N VAL A 526 13.59 -19.12 -17.66
CA VAL A 526 13.23 -20.55 -17.66
C VAL A 526 13.56 -21.21 -16.31
N ALA A 527 14.68 -20.82 -15.69
CA ALA A 527 15.06 -21.30 -14.36
C ALA A 527 14.17 -20.71 -13.26
N ALA A 528 13.83 -19.42 -13.35
CA ALA A 528 12.92 -18.77 -12.39
C ALA A 528 11.51 -19.40 -12.40
N VAL A 529 10.99 -19.76 -13.58
CA VAL A 529 9.70 -20.47 -13.71
C VAL A 529 9.78 -21.90 -13.17
N SER A 530 10.88 -22.63 -13.42
CA SER A 530 11.10 -23.97 -12.83
C SER A 530 11.09 -23.90 -11.30
N LEU A 531 11.89 -22.99 -10.72
CA LEU A 531 11.97 -22.79 -9.27
C LEU A 531 10.62 -22.39 -8.65
N ALA A 532 9.85 -21.48 -9.29
CA ALA A 532 8.52 -21.10 -8.78
C ALA A 532 7.51 -22.27 -8.77
N LEU A 533 7.61 -23.18 -9.75
CA LEU A 533 6.79 -24.40 -9.80
C LEU A 533 7.27 -25.45 -8.80
N GLU A 534 8.59 -25.59 -8.59
CA GLU A 534 9.20 -26.51 -7.62
C GLU A 534 8.92 -26.08 -6.16
N ASP A 535 9.15 -24.80 -5.81
CA ASP A 535 8.94 -24.23 -4.48
C ASP A 535 7.46 -24.30 -4.04
N SER A 536 6.53 -24.09 -4.97
CA SER A 536 5.08 -24.21 -4.72
C SER A 536 4.60 -25.65 -4.81
N GLY A 537 5.24 -26.48 -5.64
CA GLY A 537 4.71 -27.76 -6.09
C GLY A 537 3.41 -27.64 -6.90
N LEU A 538 3.19 -26.50 -7.60
CA LEU A 538 2.06 -26.32 -8.51
C LEU A 538 2.25 -27.22 -9.76
N PRO A 539 1.23 -27.98 -10.20
CA PRO A 539 1.26 -28.65 -11.50
C PRO A 539 1.48 -27.62 -12.63
N PRO A 540 2.51 -27.78 -13.50
CA PRO A 540 2.86 -26.78 -14.51
C PRO A 540 1.72 -26.39 -15.44
N GLU A 541 0.81 -27.32 -15.75
CA GLU A 541 -0.37 -27.11 -16.59
C GLU A 541 -1.39 -26.11 -16.01
N LEU A 542 -1.24 -25.71 -14.76
CA LEU A 542 -2.04 -24.69 -14.08
C LEU A 542 -1.39 -23.30 -14.05
N LEU A 543 -0.20 -23.13 -14.63
CA LEU A 543 0.44 -21.84 -14.85
C LEU A 543 0.36 -21.46 -16.33
N VAL A 544 -0.15 -20.26 -16.63
CA VAL A 544 -0.08 -19.63 -17.95
C VAL A 544 0.81 -18.40 -17.86
N LEU A 545 1.73 -18.24 -18.81
CA LEU A 545 2.55 -17.04 -18.97
C LEU A 545 2.04 -16.22 -20.14
N GLU A 546 1.93 -14.91 -19.95
CA GLU A 546 1.22 -14.01 -20.85
C GLU A 546 2.14 -12.95 -21.44
N ILE A 547 2.10 -12.76 -22.76
CA ILE A 547 2.97 -11.83 -23.51
C ILE A 547 2.16 -10.96 -24.47
N THR A 548 2.44 -9.65 -24.53
CA THR A 548 1.71 -8.74 -25.44
C THR A 548 2.10 -8.97 -26.90
N GLU A 549 1.16 -8.69 -27.83
CA GLU A 549 1.38 -8.80 -29.29
C GLU A 549 2.65 -8.05 -29.76
N SER A 550 3.02 -6.95 -29.10
CA SER A 550 4.22 -6.15 -29.41
C SER A 550 5.54 -6.93 -29.35
N VAL A 551 5.61 -7.97 -28.51
CA VAL A 551 6.77 -8.86 -28.35
C VAL A 551 6.96 -9.76 -29.57
N MET A 552 5.88 -10.06 -30.31
CA MET A 552 5.92 -10.87 -31.52
C MET A 552 6.49 -10.08 -32.73
N ALA A 553 6.28 -8.77 -32.76
CA ALA A 553 6.80 -7.90 -33.83
C ALA A 553 8.33 -7.77 -33.80
N HIS A 554 8.95 -8.01 -32.64
CA HIS A 554 10.40 -7.97 -32.42
C HIS A 554 11.00 -9.40 -32.34
N GLU A 555 10.49 -10.33 -33.15
CA GLU A 555 10.86 -11.75 -33.03
C GLU A 555 12.36 -12.02 -33.21
N THR A 556 12.90 -12.89 -32.34
CA THR A 556 14.22 -13.49 -32.53
C THR A 556 14.11 -15.01 -32.43
N GLU A 557 15.02 -15.73 -33.10
CA GLU A 557 15.15 -17.18 -32.94
C GLU A 557 15.44 -17.58 -31.47
N GLU A 558 15.98 -16.68 -30.64
CA GLU A 558 16.15 -16.94 -29.21
C GLU A 558 14.85 -16.82 -28.41
N THR A 559 14.05 -15.78 -28.66
CA THR A 559 12.69 -15.61 -28.09
C THR A 559 11.83 -16.87 -28.33
N VAL A 560 11.81 -17.35 -29.58
CA VAL A 560 11.04 -18.55 -29.96
C VAL A 560 11.61 -19.82 -29.33
N ARG A 561 12.93 -19.92 -29.11
CA ARG A 561 13.54 -21.04 -28.37
C ARG A 561 13.15 -21.02 -26.89
N ARG A 562 13.16 -19.86 -26.22
CA ARG A 562 12.76 -19.73 -24.81
C ARG A 562 11.29 -20.06 -24.57
N LEU A 563 10.39 -19.60 -25.44
CA LEU A 563 8.97 -20.00 -25.38
C LEU A 563 8.79 -21.52 -25.52
N ARG A 564 9.58 -22.19 -26.38
CA ARG A 564 9.57 -23.67 -26.47
C ARG A 564 10.16 -24.35 -25.24
N GLN A 565 11.15 -23.76 -24.57
CA GLN A 565 11.68 -24.27 -23.31
C GLN A 565 10.65 -24.17 -22.18
N LEU A 566 9.94 -23.03 -22.07
CA LEU A 566 8.85 -22.84 -21.12
C LEU A 566 7.72 -23.86 -21.35
N LYS A 567 7.26 -24.02 -22.60
CA LYS A 567 6.31 -25.09 -22.98
C LYS A 567 6.84 -26.50 -22.65
N GLY A 568 8.15 -26.71 -22.65
CA GLY A 568 8.80 -27.95 -22.24
C GLY A 568 8.69 -28.25 -20.74
N LEU A 569 8.44 -27.24 -19.89
CA LEU A 569 8.11 -27.43 -18.47
C LEU A 569 6.64 -27.85 -18.27
N GLY A 570 5.77 -27.66 -19.28
CA GLY A 570 4.33 -27.97 -19.23
C GLY A 570 3.41 -26.75 -19.06
N VAL A 571 3.95 -25.54 -18.88
CA VAL A 571 3.15 -24.30 -18.72
C VAL A 571 2.38 -23.93 -19.99
N GLY A 572 1.30 -23.16 -19.84
CA GLY A 572 0.61 -22.52 -20.96
C GLY A 572 1.26 -21.20 -21.39
N ILE A 573 1.07 -20.79 -22.64
CA ILE A 573 1.45 -19.46 -23.15
C ILE A 573 0.21 -18.77 -23.75
N ALA A 574 -0.09 -17.57 -23.27
CA ALA A 574 -1.11 -16.67 -23.81
C ALA A 574 -0.49 -15.48 -24.55
N ILE A 575 -1.18 -14.97 -25.57
CA ILE A 575 -0.91 -13.66 -26.17
C ILE A 575 -1.97 -12.67 -25.72
N ASP A 576 -1.53 -11.48 -25.31
CA ASP A 576 -2.35 -10.35 -24.88
C ASP A 576 -2.36 -9.18 -25.90
N ASP A 577 -3.26 -8.21 -25.71
CA ASP A 577 -3.51 -7.03 -26.56
C ASP A 577 -3.89 -7.38 -28.03
N PHE A 578 -4.32 -8.63 -28.30
CA PHE A 578 -4.33 -9.16 -29.67
C PHE A 578 -5.31 -8.44 -30.62
N GLY A 579 -4.75 -7.95 -31.73
CA GLY A 579 -5.46 -7.22 -32.79
C GLY A 579 -5.23 -5.72 -32.74
N THR A 580 -4.56 -5.20 -31.72
CA THR A 580 -4.17 -3.77 -31.63
C THR A 580 -2.91 -3.45 -32.46
N GLY A 581 -2.09 -4.47 -32.79
CA GLY A 581 -0.79 -4.31 -33.44
C GLY A 581 -0.69 -4.84 -34.87
N TYR A 582 0.56 -5.14 -35.27
CA TYR A 582 0.89 -5.73 -36.58
C TYR A 582 0.66 -7.25 -36.57
N SER A 583 -0.61 -7.68 -36.61
CA SER A 583 -1.04 -9.09 -36.51
C SER A 583 -0.64 -9.96 -37.72
N SER A 584 0.65 -10.20 -37.92
CA SER A 584 1.12 -11.14 -38.94
C SER A 584 0.86 -12.58 -38.52
N LEU A 585 -0.13 -13.19 -39.20
CA LEU A 585 -0.54 -14.58 -39.08
C LEU A 585 0.61 -15.61 -39.17
N SER A 586 1.76 -15.22 -39.74
CA SER A 586 2.99 -16.03 -39.75
C SER A 586 3.56 -16.29 -38.36
N TYR A 587 3.50 -15.31 -37.45
CA TYR A 587 4.12 -15.38 -36.14
C TYR A 587 3.26 -16.20 -35.16
N LEU A 588 1.94 -15.97 -35.18
CA LEU A 588 0.97 -16.77 -34.42
C LEU A 588 1.05 -18.27 -34.75
N ARG A 589 1.54 -18.63 -35.94
CA ARG A 589 1.80 -20.03 -36.36
C ARG A 589 3.20 -20.55 -36.01
N ARG A 590 4.20 -19.70 -35.73
CA ARG A 590 5.56 -20.11 -35.29
C ARG A 590 5.68 -20.24 -33.77
N PHE A 591 4.93 -19.43 -33.03
CA PHE A 591 4.97 -19.35 -31.58
C PHE A 591 4.12 -20.49 -30.97
N PRO A 592 4.58 -21.15 -29.90
CA PRO A 592 3.89 -22.32 -29.34
C PRO A 592 2.84 -21.91 -28.31
N VAL A 593 1.78 -21.25 -28.77
CA VAL A 593 0.75 -20.60 -27.93
C VAL A 593 -0.51 -21.47 -27.77
N ASP A 594 -1.13 -21.38 -26.60
CA ASP A 594 -2.35 -22.12 -26.24
C ASP A 594 -3.59 -21.21 -26.21
N MET A 595 -3.39 -19.91 -26.03
CA MET A 595 -4.45 -18.93 -25.76
C MET A 595 -4.17 -17.55 -26.39
N VAL A 596 -5.24 -16.84 -26.75
CA VAL A 596 -5.23 -15.43 -27.22
C VAL A 596 -6.31 -14.66 -26.45
N LYS A 597 -5.92 -13.53 -25.85
CA LYS A 597 -6.83 -12.56 -25.20
C LYS A 597 -7.18 -11.47 -26.22
N ILE A 598 -8.47 -11.18 -26.35
CA ILE A 598 -9.02 -10.20 -27.30
C ILE A 598 -9.20 -8.88 -26.56
N ASP A 599 -8.43 -7.86 -26.92
CA ASP A 599 -8.38 -6.55 -26.23
C ASP A 599 -9.76 -5.90 -26.02
N LYS A 600 -9.87 -5.21 -24.88
CA LYS A 600 -11.07 -4.50 -24.41
C LYS A 600 -11.63 -3.49 -25.40
N SER A 601 -10.83 -2.88 -26.29
CA SER A 601 -11.36 -1.92 -27.28
C SER A 601 -12.32 -2.59 -28.28
N PHE A 602 -12.04 -3.83 -28.68
CA PHE A 602 -12.93 -4.62 -29.54
C PHE A 602 -14.17 -5.10 -28.79
N ILE A 603 -14.04 -5.38 -27.48
CA ILE A 603 -15.15 -5.84 -26.63
C ILE A 603 -16.08 -4.67 -26.24
N ALA A 604 -15.55 -3.46 -26.08
CA ALA A 604 -16.34 -2.23 -25.95
C ALA A 604 -17.17 -1.94 -27.21
N ALA A 605 -16.61 -2.20 -28.40
CA ALA A 605 -17.31 -2.01 -29.67
C ALA A 605 -18.38 -3.08 -29.99
N ILE A 606 -18.40 -4.22 -29.28
CA ILE A 606 -19.21 -5.39 -29.64
C ILE A 606 -20.73 -5.16 -29.54
N THR A 607 -21.17 -4.17 -28.76
CA THR A 607 -22.59 -3.77 -28.62
C THR A 607 -23.00 -2.67 -29.61
N SER A 608 -22.04 -1.98 -30.22
CA SER A 608 -22.24 -0.68 -30.88
C SER A 608 -22.48 -0.74 -32.39
N GLY A 609 -22.28 -1.89 -33.05
CA GLY A 609 -22.50 -2.02 -34.49
C GLY A 609 -22.27 -3.44 -35.04
N ALA A 610 -22.47 -3.60 -36.35
CA ALA A 610 -22.25 -4.86 -37.04
C ALA A 610 -20.75 -5.17 -37.24
N ASP A 611 -19.93 -4.15 -37.47
CA ASP A 611 -18.54 -4.32 -37.92
C ASP A 611 -17.61 -4.80 -36.79
N GLY A 612 -17.73 -4.23 -35.59
CA GLY A 612 -17.03 -4.75 -34.40
C GLY A 612 -17.39 -6.21 -34.09
N GLN A 613 -18.66 -6.58 -34.31
CA GLN A 613 -19.13 -7.97 -34.19
C GLN A 613 -18.68 -8.90 -35.33
N ALA A 614 -18.24 -8.36 -36.46
CA ALA A 614 -17.60 -9.12 -37.52
C ALA A 614 -16.12 -9.38 -37.20
N LEU A 615 -15.41 -8.36 -36.70
CA LEU A 615 -13.99 -8.45 -36.32
C LEU A 615 -13.74 -9.42 -35.17
N VAL A 616 -14.44 -9.28 -34.03
CA VAL A 616 -14.31 -10.21 -32.89
C VAL A 616 -14.61 -11.67 -33.31
N ARG A 617 -15.61 -11.86 -34.18
CA ARG A 617 -15.95 -13.18 -34.72
C ARG A 617 -14.88 -13.73 -35.68
N ALA A 618 -14.17 -12.88 -36.41
CA ALA A 618 -13.04 -13.28 -37.24
C ALA A 618 -11.86 -13.74 -36.37
N ILE A 619 -11.55 -13.01 -35.29
CA ILE A 619 -10.49 -13.35 -34.33
C ILE A 619 -10.78 -14.70 -33.67
N ILE A 620 -12.01 -14.93 -33.17
CA ILE A 620 -12.41 -16.22 -32.57
C ILE A 620 -12.23 -17.38 -33.56
N ARG A 621 -12.74 -17.23 -34.79
CA ARG A 621 -12.60 -18.24 -35.85
C ARG A 621 -11.15 -18.51 -36.24
N LEU A 622 -10.29 -17.49 -36.19
CA LEU A 622 -8.86 -17.61 -36.48
C LEU A 622 -8.16 -18.45 -35.40
N ALA A 623 -8.33 -18.08 -34.13
CA ALA A 623 -7.74 -18.79 -33.00
C ALA A 623 -8.17 -20.26 -32.98
N HIS A 624 -9.47 -20.53 -33.13
CA HIS A 624 -10.02 -21.89 -33.24
C HIS A 624 -9.45 -22.67 -34.44
N GLY A 625 -9.25 -22.01 -35.59
CA GLY A 625 -8.60 -22.60 -36.76
C GLY A 625 -7.12 -23.00 -36.53
N LEU A 626 -6.46 -22.36 -35.57
CA LEU A 626 -5.11 -22.69 -35.10
C LEU A 626 -5.10 -23.60 -33.86
N LYS A 627 -6.27 -23.99 -33.34
CA LYS A 627 -6.49 -24.74 -32.08
C LYS A 627 -6.09 -23.98 -30.80
N VAL A 628 -6.10 -22.65 -30.88
CA VAL A 628 -5.80 -21.71 -29.79
C VAL A 628 -7.12 -21.29 -29.13
N LYS A 629 -7.17 -21.24 -27.79
CA LYS A 629 -8.35 -20.76 -27.03
C LYS A 629 -8.49 -19.25 -27.10
N THR A 630 -9.71 -18.74 -26.90
CA THR A 630 -10.00 -17.31 -26.79
C THR A 630 -10.47 -16.88 -25.41
N VAL A 631 -9.89 -15.81 -24.89
CA VAL A 631 -10.40 -15.03 -23.77
C VAL A 631 -10.86 -13.68 -24.30
N ALA A 632 -12.01 -13.17 -23.86
CA ALA A 632 -12.43 -11.80 -24.13
C ALA A 632 -12.19 -10.90 -22.92
N GLU A 633 -11.47 -9.80 -23.12
CA GLU A 633 -11.10 -8.81 -22.10
C GLU A 633 -12.21 -7.77 -21.87
N GLY A 634 -12.13 -7.01 -20.78
CA GLY A 634 -12.96 -5.80 -20.60
C GLY A 634 -14.47 -6.05 -20.66
N VAL A 635 -14.93 -7.24 -20.26
CA VAL A 635 -16.36 -7.54 -20.18
C VAL A 635 -16.96 -6.83 -18.96
N GLU A 636 -17.68 -5.75 -19.19
CA GLU A 636 -18.33 -4.93 -18.16
C GLU A 636 -19.85 -5.16 -18.07
N LEU A 637 -20.46 -5.69 -19.14
CA LEU A 637 -21.91 -5.87 -19.25
C LEU A 637 -22.29 -7.31 -19.62
N GLU A 638 -23.35 -7.83 -18.99
CA GLU A 638 -23.99 -9.11 -19.33
C GLU A 638 -24.34 -9.21 -20.84
N ALA A 639 -24.66 -8.09 -21.48
CA ALA A 639 -24.93 -8.02 -22.91
C ALA A 639 -23.71 -8.40 -23.78
N GLN A 640 -22.50 -8.02 -23.36
CA GLN A 640 -21.24 -8.39 -24.02
C GLN A 640 -20.96 -9.88 -23.82
N ALA A 641 -21.02 -10.37 -22.57
CA ALA A 641 -20.84 -11.80 -22.23
C ALA A 641 -21.79 -12.70 -23.04
N ARG A 642 -23.09 -12.38 -23.06
CA ARG A 642 -24.10 -13.08 -23.87
C ARG A 642 -23.87 -12.95 -25.37
N ARG A 643 -23.14 -11.94 -25.87
CA ARG A 643 -22.80 -11.83 -27.31
C ARG A 643 -21.59 -12.68 -27.67
N LEU A 644 -20.56 -12.69 -26.80
CA LEU A 644 -19.34 -13.47 -26.92
C LEU A 644 -19.60 -14.99 -26.86
N SER A 645 -20.40 -15.45 -25.90
CA SER A 645 -20.85 -16.84 -25.82
C SER A 645 -21.56 -17.28 -27.12
N ARG A 646 -22.45 -16.44 -27.69
CA ARG A 646 -23.09 -16.66 -29.00
C ARG A 646 -22.17 -16.48 -30.22
N MET A 647 -20.91 -16.09 -30.03
CA MET A 647 -19.88 -16.10 -31.08
C MET A 647 -18.97 -17.32 -31.01
N GLY A 648 -19.04 -18.09 -29.92
CA GLY A 648 -18.12 -19.20 -29.64
C GLY A 648 -16.81 -18.76 -28.97
N CYS A 649 -16.78 -17.60 -28.30
CA CYS A 649 -15.64 -17.26 -27.44
C CYS A 649 -15.61 -18.23 -26.25
N ASP A 650 -14.44 -18.75 -25.90
CA ASP A 650 -14.30 -19.82 -24.90
C ASP A 650 -14.43 -19.27 -23.47
N GLN A 651 -13.63 -18.25 -23.15
CA GLN A 651 -13.51 -17.65 -21.82
C GLN A 651 -13.67 -16.12 -21.86
N ALA A 652 -13.87 -15.50 -20.69
CA ALA A 652 -13.98 -14.05 -20.55
C ALA A 652 -13.48 -13.54 -19.20
N GLN A 653 -13.11 -12.26 -19.17
CA GLN A 653 -12.63 -11.53 -18.00
C GLN A 653 -13.09 -10.07 -18.05
N GLY A 654 -13.30 -9.46 -16.88
CA GLY A 654 -13.70 -8.07 -16.76
C GLY A 654 -14.60 -7.79 -15.55
N PHE A 655 -14.92 -6.51 -15.33
CA PHE A 655 -15.64 -6.04 -14.14
C PHE A 655 -17.07 -6.61 -14.00
N TYR A 656 -17.65 -7.20 -15.04
CA TYR A 656 -18.91 -7.95 -14.95
C TYR A 656 -18.80 -9.21 -14.08
N PHE A 657 -17.63 -9.86 -14.08
CA PHE A 657 -17.37 -11.08 -13.31
C PHE A 657 -16.64 -10.78 -11.99
N GLY A 658 -15.68 -9.85 -12.02
CA GLY A 658 -14.97 -9.39 -10.84
C GLY A 658 -13.95 -8.28 -11.14
N ARG A 659 -13.61 -7.50 -10.12
CA ARG A 659 -12.42 -6.63 -10.12
C ARG A 659 -11.20 -7.44 -9.69
N ALA A 660 -10.01 -6.84 -9.79
CA ALA A 660 -8.79 -7.43 -9.25
C ALA A 660 -8.80 -7.35 -7.71
N MET A 661 -9.16 -8.45 -7.07
CA MET A 661 -9.31 -8.63 -5.62
C MET A 661 -7.97 -8.96 -4.96
N ASP A 662 -7.81 -8.76 -3.65
CA ASP A 662 -6.61 -9.26 -2.96
C ASP A 662 -6.59 -10.80 -2.84
N ALA A 663 -5.50 -11.38 -2.32
CA ALA A 663 -5.37 -12.84 -2.18
C ALA A 663 -6.42 -13.49 -1.25
N LEU A 664 -6.92 -12.76 -0.26
CA LEU A 664 -7.88 -13.22 0.74
C LEU A 664 -9.31 -13.12 0.21
N GLU A 665 -9.67 -11.97 -0.37
CA GLU A 665 -10.90 -11.76 -1.13
C GLU A 665 -11.04 -12.78 -2.27
N ALA A 666 -10.01 -12.94 -3.10
CA ALA A 666 -10.01 -13.90 -4.20
C ALA A 666 -10.14 -15.35 -3.72
N THR A 667 -9.63 -15.67 -2.53
CA THR A 667 -9.83 -17.00 -1.92
C THR A 667 -11.28 -17.21 -1.51
N ALA A 668 -11.92 -16.24 -0.84
CA ALA A 668 -13.34 -16.31 -0.51
C ALA A 668 -14.23 -16.39 -1.77
N TYR A 669 -13.85 -15.68 -2.85
CA TYR A 669 -14.55 -15.69 -4.14
C TYR A 669 -14.54 -17.08 -4.81
N VAL A 670 -13.42 -17.83 -4.75
CA VAL A 670 -13.30 -19.15 -5.44
C VAL A 670 -13.64 -20.36 -4.59
N VAL A 671 -13.48 -20.28 -3.26
CA VAL A 671 -13.90 -21.35 -2.34
C VAL A 671 -15.39 -21.24 -2.01
N GLY A 672 -15.94 -20.03 -2.07
CA GLY A 672 -17.17 -19.67 -1.38
C GLY A 672 -16.93 -19.54 0.14
N HIS A 673 -18.01 -19.28 0.88
CA HIS A 673 -17.97 -19.26 2.34
C HIS A 673 -18.29 -20.64 2.89
N THR A 674 -17.40 -21.21 3.71
CA THR A 674 -17.71 -22.42 4.48
C THR A 674 -18.56 -22.03 5.69
N THR A 675 -19.86 -22.30 5.63
CA THR A 675 -20.77 -22.10 6.78
C THR A 675 -20.73 -23.31 7.71
N ILE A 676 -20.35 -23.10 8.97
CA ILE A 676 -20.45 -24.08 10.07
C ILE A 676 -21.57 -23.69 11.03
N ASN A 677 -22.21 -24.67 11.66
CA ASN A 677 -23.29 -24.45 12.62
C ASN A 677 -22.74 -24.58 14.06
N LEU A 678 -22.93 -23.54 14.86
CA LEU A 678 -22.67 -23.54 16.30
C LEU A 678 -24.01 -23.66 17.05
N TRP A 679 -24.20 -24.72 17.83
CA TRP A 679 -25.39 -24.90 18.67
C TRP A 679 -25.08 -24.51 20.13
N VAL A 680 -25.94 -23.71 20.75
CA VAL A 680 -25.81 -23.25 22.15
C VAL A 680 -27.14 -23.32 22.91
N GLY A 681 -27.09 -23.53 24.23
CA GLY A 681 -28.28 -23.46 25.09
C GLY A 681 -28.88 -22.05 25.23
N HIS A 682 -27.99 -21.06 25.35
CA HIS A 682 -28.26 -19.63 25.54
C HIS A 682 -29.35 -19.03 24.64
N SER A 683 -30.02 -17.99 25.14
CA SER A 683 -31.13 -17.33 24.44
C SER A 683 -31.21 -15.82 24.71
N GLY A 684 -32.01 -15.10 23.92
CA GLY A 684 -32.18 -13.64 24.08
C GLY A 684 -30.84 -12.89 24.08
N HIS A 685 -30.62 -12.06 25.09
CA HIS A 685 -29.40 -11.25 25.24
C HIS A 685 -28.11 -12.09 25.24
N GLU A 686 -28.12 -13.25 25.91
CA GLU A 686 -26.95 -14.15 25.99
C GLU A 686 -26.52 -14.65 24.61
N LEU A 687 -27.50 -15.01 23.79
CA LEU A 687 -27.30 -15.47 22.43
C LEU A 687 -26.75 -14.35 21.54
N ASP A 688 -27.14 -13.10 21.80
CA ASP A 688 -26.62 -11.93 21.07
C ASP A 688 -25.19 -11.58 21.49
N VAL A 689 -24.82 -11.75 22.77
CA VAL A 689 -23.40 -11.68 23.22
C VAL A 689 -22.55 -12.72 22.52
N ILE A 690 -23.03 -13.97 22.40
CA ILE A 690 -22.30 -15.05 21.70
C ILE A 690 -22.15 -14.73 20.20
N LYS A 691 -23.19 -14.20 19.54
CA LYS A 691 -23.09 -13.75 18.13
C LYS A 691 -22.06 -12.63 17.95
N ASP A 692 -21.99 -11.68 18.88
CA ASP A 692 -21.07 -10.54 18.79
C ASP A 692 -19.59 -10.96 18.97
N VAL A 693 -19.32 -12.00 19.76
CA VAL A 693 -17.99 -12.64 19.84
C VAL A 693 -17.70 -13.52 18.61
N VAL A 694 -18.73 -14.15 18.04
CA VAL A 694 -18.61 -14.92 16.80
C VAL A 694 -18.38 -14.01 15.58
N ALA A 695 -18.89 -12.77 15.58
CA ALA A 695 -18.60 -11.78 14.54
C ALA A 695 -17.11 -11.41 14.50
N ASP A 696 -16.47 -11.19 15.67
CA ASP A 696 -15.01 -10.97 15.76
C ASP A 696 -14.22 -12.15 15.12
N PHE A 697 -14.73 -13.39 15.27
CA PHE A 697 -14.14 -14.58 14.66
C PHE A 697 -14.34 -14.66 13.14
N GLU A 698 -15.51 -14.26 12.63
CA GLU A 698 -15.80 -14.20 11.18
C GLU A 698 -14.93 -13.14 10.49
N ASP A 699 -14.78 -11.95 11.08
CA ASP A 699 -13.89 -10.89 10.58
C ASP A 699 -12.42 -11.35 10.55
N ALA A 700 -11.98 -12.12 11.56
CA ALA A 700 -10.67 -12.75 11.58
C ALA A 700 -10.52 -13.96 10.63
N ASN A 701 -11.62 -14.49 10.07
CA ASN A 701 -11.63 -15.67 9.19
C ASN A 701 -12.61 -15.47 8.01
N PRO A 702 -12.40 -14.51 7.09
CA PRO A 702 -13.43 -14.07 6.15
C PRO A 702 -13.91 -15.13 5.14
N GLY A 703 -13.22 -16.27 4.97
CA GLY A 703 -13.71 -17.42 4.22
C GLY A 703 -14.65 -18.38 4.98
N LEU A 704 -14.87 -18.15 6.28
CA LEU A 704 -15.77 -18.92 7.14
C LEU A 704 -17.02 -18.09 7.49
N ARG A 705 -18.15 -18.75 7.71
CA ARG A 705 -19.30 -18.18 8.41
C ARG A 705 -19.82 -19.14 9.47
N VAL A 706 -20.45 -18.62 10.51
CA VAL A 706 -20.86 -19.37 11.70
C VAL A 706 -22.34 -19.10 11.97
N HIS A 707 -23.20 -20.05 11.62
CA HIS A 707 -24.61 -19.99 11.95
C HIS A 707 -24.82 -20.38 13.41
N VAL A 708 -24.96 -19.38 14.29
CA VAL A 708 -25.23 -19.58 15.72
C VAL A 708 -26.72 -19.87 15.95
N VAL A 709 -27.02 -21.05 16.48
CA VAL A 709 -28.38 -21.52 16.81
C VAL A 709 -28.51 -21.64 18.32
N GLY A 710 -29.31 -20.75 18.93
CA GLY A 710 -29.61 -20.77 20.37
C GLY A 710 -30.82 -21.62 20.75
N SER A 711 -31.14 -21.63 22.05
CA SER A 711 -32.24 -22.42 22.63
C SER A 711 -32.16 -23.92 22.29
N ILE A 712 -30.94 -24.47 22.26
CA ILE A 712 -30.68 -25.89 22.05
C ILE A 712 -30.49 -26.58 23.41
N SER A 713 -31.41 -27.46 23.79
CA SER A 713 -31.24 -28.30 24.98
C SER A 713 -30.27 -29.46 24.75
N ASP A 714 -29.64 -29.90 25.83
CA ASP A 714 -28.74 -31.07 25.86
C ASP A 714 -29.40 -32.35 25.31
N ALA A 715 -30.70 -32.53 25.53
CA ALA A 715 -31.48 -33.61 24.90
C ALA A 715 -31.50 -33.54 23.35
N ARG A 716 -31.52 -32.33 22.76
CA ARG A 716 -31.41 -32.14 21.30
C ARG A 716 -29.97 -32.34 20.81
N ILE A 717 -28.97 -31.98 21.61
CA ILE A 717 -27.56 -32.29 21.35
C ILE A 717 -27.37 -33.81 21.24
N ILE A 718 -27.77 -34.57 22.26
CA ILE A 718 -27.67 -36.05 22.29
C ILE A 718 -28.27 -36.70 21.04
N ALA A 719 -29.44 -36.22 20.60
CA ALA A 719 -30.11 -36.71 19.41
C ALA A 719 -29.33 -36.40 18.12
N ALA A 720 -28.71 -35.23 18.03
CA ALA A 720 -27.99 -34.76 16.84
C ALA A 720 -26.56 -35.34 16.70
N LEU A 721 -25.90 -35.77 17.79
CA LEU A 721 -24.55 -36.38 17.77
C LEU A 721 -24.40 -37.65 16.89
N LYS A 722 -25.50 -38.17 16.34
CA LYS A 722 -25.55 -39.38 15.50
C LYS A 722 -25.99 -39.11 14.05
N ILE A 723 -26.15 -37.85 13.66
CA ILE A 723 -26.63 -37.42 12.34
C ILE A 723 -25.46 -36.78 11.58
N SER A 724 -25.27 -37.15 10.31
CA SER A 724 -24.17 -36.62 9.47
C SER A 724 -24.32 -35.14 9.13
N ASP A 725 -25.56 -34.67 9.03
CA ASP A 725 -25.90 -33.25 8.82
C ASP A 725 -26.24 -32.56 10.16
N GLY A 726 -25.58 -32.99 11.24
CA GLY A 726 -25.69 -32.42 12.58
C GLY A 726 -24.91 -31.10 12.75
N PRO A 727 -24.90 -30.52 13.97
CA PRO A 727 -24.10 -29.34 14.26
C PRO A 727 -22.60 -29.61 14.09
N ASN A 728 -21.86 -28.57 13.68
CA ASN A 728 -20.43 -28.63 13.46
C ASN A 728 -19.67 -28.37 14.78
N VAL A 729 -20.16 -27.44 15.58
CA VAL A 729 -19.69 -27.17 16.95
C VAL A 729 -20.90 -27.14 17.89
N VAL A 730 -20.73 -27.66 19.09
CA VAL A 730 -21.75 -27.67 20.14
C VAL A 730 -21.18 -27.10 21.42
N CYS A 731 -21.89 -26.16 22.03
CA CYS A 731 -21.75 -25.76 23.43
C CYS A 731 -22.93 -26.32 24.24
N SER A 732 -22.63 -27.20 25.20
CA SER A 732 -23.57 -27.66 26.23
C SER A 732 -23.32 -26.87 27.52
N VAL A 733 -24.37 -26.67 28.32
CA VAL A 733 -24.29 -25.99 29.63
C VAL A 733 -24.20 -26.96 30.81
N GLU A 734 -24.49 -28.25 30.59
CA GLU A 734 -24.49 -29.28 31.63
C GLU A 734 -23.24 -30.17 31.52
N SER A 735 -22.13 -29.75 32.17
CA SER A 735 -20.85 -30.47 32.12
C SER A 735 -20.93 -31.95 32.55
N ASP A 736 -21.84 -32.31 33.47
CA ASP A 736 -22.02 -33.70 33.90
C ASP A 736 -22.58 -34.62 32.80
N ASN A 737 -23.43 -34.11 31.88
CA ASN A 737 -23.93 -34.89 30.74
C ASN A 737 -22.81 -35.33 29.79
N PHE A 738 -21.67 -34.64 29.83
CA PHE A 738 -20.55 -34.87 28.94
C PHE A 738 -19.94 -36.29 29.07
N GLY A 739 -20.11 -36.94 30.22
CA GLY A 739 -19.79 -38.36 30.41
C GLY A 739 -20.65 -39.31 29.57
N THR A 740 -21.91 -38.94 29.31
CA THR A 740 -22.81 -39.64 28.38
C THR A 740 -22.41 -39.41 26.93
N TYR A 741 -21.89 -38.22 26.59
CA TYR A 741 -21.54 -37.86 25.21
C TYR A 741 -20.24 -38.57 24.78
N SER A 742 -19.20 -38.46 25.60
CA SER A 742 -17.91 -39.12 25.41
C SER A 742 -18.01 -40.65 25.49
N SER A 743 -18.87 -41.20 26.35
CA SER A 743 -19.07 -42.65 26.43
C SER A 743 -19.74 -43.23 25.18
N SER A 744 -20.59 -42.47 24.48
CA SER A 744 -21.18 -42.86 23.19
C SER A 744 -20.21 -42.76 21.99
N GLY A 745 -19.05 -42.10 22.16
CA GLY A 745 -18.16 -41.75 21.05
C GLY A 745 -18.72 -40.64 20.16
N GLY A 746 -19.55 -39.75 20.72
CA GLY A 746 -20.23 -38.67 20.01
C GLY A 746 -19.37 -37.46 19.69
N PHE A 747 -18.24 -37.26 20.40
CA PHE A 747 -17.31 -36.13 20.23
C PHE A 747 -15.92 -36.56 19.73
N VAL A 748 -15.20 -35.65 19.09
CA VAL A 748 -13.82 -35.82 18.62
C VAL A 748 -12.82 -35.73 19.80
N ASP A 749 -11.74 -36.52 19.77
CA ASP A 749 -10.63 -36.42 20.73
C ASP A 749 -9.70 -35.26 20.30
N LEU A 750 -9.86 -34.11 20.96
CA LEU A 750 -9.26 -32.84 20.57
C LEU A 750 -7.73 -32.79 20.76
N ARG A 751 -7.14 -33.73 21.50
CA ARG A 751 -5.70 -33.71 21.84
C ARG A 751 -4.78 -33.60 20.61
N ALA A 752 -5.10 -34.29 19.52
CA ALA A 752 -4.31 -34.20 18.29
C ALA A 752 -4.34 -32.80 17.64
N TYR A 753 -5.43 -32.05 17.81
CA TYR A 753 -5.52 -30.66 17.38
C TYR A 753 -4.77 -29.73 18.35
N MET A 754 -4.88 -29.96 19.66
CA MET A 754 -4.15 -29.20 20.68
C MET A 754 -2.63 -29.35 20.57
N GLU A 755 -2.14 -30.58 20.38
CA GLU A 755 -0.73 -30.90 20.17
C GLU A 755 -0.17 -30.22 18.90
N ARG A 756 -0.96 -30.19 17.82
CA ARG A 756 -0.61 -29.49 16.57
C ARG A 756 -0.57 -27.97 16.73
N ASP A 757 -1.55 -27.41 17.43
CA ASP A 757 -1.77 -25.97 17.55
C ASP A 757 -1.00 -25.33 18.72
N GLY A 758 -0.26 -26.13 19.50
CA GLY A 758 0.58 -25.68 20.62
C GLY A 758 -0.16 -25.38 21.92
N ILE A 759 -1.36 -25.95 22.12
CA ILE A 759 -2.23 -25.62 23.25
C ILE A 759 -1.95 -26.53 24.44
N ASP A 760 -1.20 -26.02 25.42
CA ASP A 760 -0.96 -26.70 26.69
C ASP A 760 -2.17 -26.57 27.63
N LEU A 761 -2.71 -27.71 28.05
CA LEU A 761 -3.81 -27.81 29.02
C LEU A 761 -3.48 -27.20 30.39
N ASN A 762 -2.22 -26.91 30.71
CA ASN A 762 -1.85 -26.10 31.87
C ASN A 762 -2.48 -24.69 31.88
N LEU A 763 -2.98 -24.19 30.74
CA LEU A 763 -3.78 -22.95 30.70
C LEU A 763 -5.11 -23.07 31.47
N LEU A 764 -5.62 -24.28 31.69
CA LEU A 764 -6.86 -24.57 32.43
C LEU A 764 -6.58 -24.86 33.92
N THR A 765 -7.54 -24.55 34.79
CA THR A 765 -7.52 -24.97 36.22
C THR A 765 -7.71 -26.48 36.36
N GLU A 766 -7.34 -27.07 37.50
CA GLU A 766 -7.53 -28.53 37.69
C GLU A 766 -9.02 -28.92 37.66
N ALA A 767 -9.90 -28.07 38.18
CA ALA A 767 -11.36 -28.26 38.12
C ALA A 767 -11.88 -28.29 36.67
N THR A 768 -11.50 -27.31 35.82
CA THR A 768 -11.97 -27.26 34.43
C THR A 768 -11.33 -28.32 33.52
N GLN A 769 -10.15 -28.83 33.90
CA GLN A 769 -9.58 -30.05 33.30
C GLN A 769 -10.33 -31.32 33.70
N ALA A 770 -10.97 -31.37 34.88
CA ALA A 770 -11.70 -32.55 35.36
C ALA A 770 -13.00 -32.77 34.58
N TYR A 771 -13.83 -31.73 34.40
CA TYR A 771 -15.13 -31.87 33.72
C TYR A 771 -15.06 -31.83 32.17
N THR A 772 -13.86 -31.86 31.59
CA THR A 772 -13.67 -31.88 30.12
C THR A 772 -12.92 -33.12 29.60
N ARG A 773 -12.56 -34.04 30.50
CA ARG A 773 -11.80 -35.27 30.21
C ARG A 773 -12.53 -36.53 30.63
N LEU A 774 -12.35 -37.61 29.85
CA LEU A 774 -12.69 -38.97 30.26
C LEU A 774 -11.77 -39.99 29.59
N ASP A 775 -11.36 -41.04 30.31
CA ASP A 775 -10.45 -42.11 29.86
C ASP A 775 -9.10 -41.62 29.29
N GLY A 776 -8.54 -40.53 29.83
CA GLY A 776 -7.27 -39.96 29.34
C GLY A 776 -7.37 -39.23 28.00
N LYS A 777 -8.58 -38.87 27.56
CA LYS A 777 -8.86 -38.10 26.35
C LYS A 777 -9.48 -36.74 26.68
N GLN A 778 -9.22 -35.75 25.82
CA GLN A 778 -9.83 -34.42 25.88
C GLN A 778 -10.90 -34.37 24.79
N TRP A 779 -12.18 -34.33 25.17
CA TRP A 779 -13.28 -34.43 24.20
C TRP A 779 -13.97 -33.08 23.92
N ALA A 780 -13.78 -32.10 24.81
CA ALA A 780 -14.26 -30.72 24.74
C ALA A 780 -13.25 -29.79 25.44
N LEU A 781 -13.48 -28.48 25.33
CA LEU A 781 -12.83 -27.45 26.14
C LEU A 781 -13.90 -26.68 26.93
N PRO A 782 -13.56 -26.05 28.07
CA PRO A 782 -14.49 -25.23 28.83
C PRO A 782 -14.60 -23.83 28.20
N MET A 783 -15.81 -23.34 27.97
CA MET A 783 -16.04 -22.00 27.40
C MET A 783 -16.09 -20.96 28.53
N LEU A 784 -17.01 -21.12 29.47
CA LEU A 784 -17.06 -20.38 30.75
C LEU A 784 -17.20 -21.39 31.91
N ALA A 785 -17.03 -20.94 33.14
CA ALA A 785 -16.94 -21.79 34.32
C ALA A 785 -17.79 -21.28 35.50
N ASP A 786 -19.00 -21.80 35.64
CA ASP A 786 -19.93 -21.40 36.68
C ASP A 786 -19.33 -21.74 38.07
N THR A 787 -19.47 -20.80 39.00
CA THR A 787 -18.72 -20.75 40.26
C THR A 787 -19.63 -20.28 41.39
N TYR A 788 -19.72 -21.07 42.45
CA TYR A 788 -20.73 -20.87 43.51
C TYR A 788 -20.15 -20.25 44.78
N GLY A 789 -20.95 -19.40 45.43
CA GLY A 789 -20.56 -18.67 46.64
C GLY A 789 -21.73 -18.43 47.60
N LEU A 790 -21.43 -17.83 48.74
CA LEU A 790 -22.41 -17.42 49.75
C LEU A 790 -22.83 -15.97 49.52
N TYR A 791 -24.11 -15.76 49.21
CA TYR A 791 -24.74 -14.44 49.23
C TYR A 791 -25.31 -14.17 50.62
N PHE A 792 -25.13 -12.95 51.14
CA PHE A 792 -25.61 -12.58 52.47
C PHE A 792 -26.19 -11.16 52.52
N ASN A 793 -27.30 -11.01 53.25
CA ASN A 793 -28.05 -9.77 53.40
C ASN A 793 -27.42 -8.91 54.51
N LYS A 794 -26.70 -7.84 54.13
CA LYS A 794 -25.91 -7.02 55.06
C LYS A 794 -26.78 -6.33 56.13
N LYS A 795 -28.02 -5.97 55.78
CA LYS A 795 -28.96 -5.38 56.74
C LYS A 795 -29.35 -6.39 57.82
N LEU A 796 -29.75 -7.61 57.45
CA LEU A 796 -30.12 -8.65 58.42
C LEU A 796 -28.92 -9.03 59.32
N PHE A 797 -27.70 -9.02 58.77
CA PHE A 797 -26.46 -9.17 59.54
C PHE A 797 -26.26 -8.03 60.55
N ALA A 798 -26.40 -6.77 60.12
CA ALA A 798 -26.28 -5.62 61.01
C ALA A 798 -27.36 -5.61 62.11
N ASP A 799 -28.59 -6.03 61.81
CA ASP A 799 -29.69 -6.19 62.77
C ASP A 799 -29.39 -7.28 63.85
N GLU A 800 -28.43 -8.18 63.61
CA GLU A 800 -27.92 -9.20 64.55
C GLU A 800 -26.52 -8.88 65.13
N GLY A 801 -25.93 -7.74 64.79
CA GLY A 801 -24.57 -7.37 65.19
C GLY A 801 -23.48 -8.25 64.57
N LEU A 802 -23.71 -8.78 63.36
CA LEU A 802 -22.73 -9.55 62.58
C LEU A 802 -22.00 -8.62 61.60
N ASP A 803 -20.67 -8.61 61.66
CA ASP A 803 -19.79 -7.73 60.88
C ASP A 803 -19.13 -8.40 59.66
N ARG A 804 -19.20 -9.73 59.56
CA ARG A 804 -18.60 -10.55 58.49
C ARG A 804 -19.46 -11.76 58.11
N PRO A 805 -19.28 -12.36 56.93
CA PRO A 805 -19.82 -13.67 56.61
C PRO A 805 -19.24 -14.79 57.51
N PRO A 806 -19.97 -15.91 57.66
CA PRO A 806 -19.45 -17.12 58.31
C PRO A 806 -18.36 -17.77 57.44
N ARG A 807 -17.43 -18.50 58.07
CA ARG A 807 -16.33 -19.22 57.38
C ARG A 807 -16.37 -20.72 57.56
N THR A 808 -17.01 -21.21 58.62
CA THR A 808 -17.22 -22.65 58.83
C THR A 808 -18.70 -22.99 58.91
N ILE A 809 -19.02 -24.27 58.72
CA ILE A 809 -20.38 -24.82 58.87
C ILE A 809 -20.93 -24.58 60.28
N SER A 810 -20.08 -24.63 61.32
CA SER A 810 -20.48 -24.25 62.68
C SER A 810 -20.87 -22.77 62.79
N GLU A 811 -20.11 -21.85 62.18
CA GLU A 811 -20.46 -20.41 62.14
C GLU A 811 -21.75 -20.17 61.34
N LEU A 812 -21.89 -20.81 60.17
CA LEU A 812 -23.11 -20.77 59.36
C LEU A 812 -24.33 -21.22 60.17
N THR A 813 -24.16 -22.24 61.03
CA THR A 813 -25.23 -22.79 61.88
C THR A 813 -25.62 -21.83 63.02
N ASP A 814 -24.68 -21.13 63.66
CA ASP A 814 -24.99 -20.07 64.62
C ASP A 814 -25.73 -18.91 63.93
N TYR A 815 -25.19 -18.43 62.82
CA TYR A 815 -25.73 -17.27 62.10
C TYR A 815 -27.12 -17.59 61.54
N ALA A 816 -27.33 -18.79 60.99
CA ALA A 816 -28.64 -19.23 60.52
C ALA A 816 -29.69 -19.24 61.65
N LYS A 817 -29.33 -19.71 62.84
CA LYS A 817 -30.23 -19.76 64.00
C LYS A 817 -30.55 -18.36 64.54
N ARG A 818 -29.55 -17.47 64.57
CA ARG A 818 -29.68 -16.07 65.02
C ARG A 818 -30.48 -15.19 64.06
N LEU A 819 -30.19 -15.26 62.76
CA LEU A 819 -30.83 -14.46 61.72
C LEU A 819 -32.29 -14.88 61.45
N THR A 820 -32.67 -16.09 61.87
CA THR A 820 -34.05 -16.59 61.75
C THR A 820 -35.02 -15.78 62.60
N ARG A 821 -36.19 -15.47 62.03
CA ARG A 821 -37.32 -14.80 62.69
C ARG A 821 -38.59 -15.61 62.48
N ARG A 822 -39.28 -15.98 63.56
CA ARG A 822 -40.61 -16.60 63.52
C ARG A 822 -41.72 -15.57 63.73
N ASN A 823 -42.89 -15.85 63.19
CA ASN A 823 -44.16 -15.17 63.48
C ASN A 823 -44.73 -15.62 64.85
N PRO A 824 -45.73 -14.93 65.41
CA PRO A 824 -46.36 -15.31 66.69
C PRO A 824 -47.05 -16.68 66.69
N ASP A 825 -47.37 -17.23 65.52
CA ASP A 825 -47.93 -18.58 65.33
C ASP A 825 -46.84 -19.67 65.19
N GLY A 826 -45.56 -19.29 65.25
CA GLY A 826 -44.41 -20.17 65.07
C GLY A 826 -43.89 -20.26 63.63
N SER A 827 -44.64 -19.82 62.62
CA SER A 827 -44.24 -19.93 61.21
C SER A 827 -42.97 -19.11 60.88
N LEU A 828 -42.19 -19.54 59.90
CA LEU A 828 -40.94 -18.88 59.50
C LEU A 828 -41.24 -17.59 58.72
N ARG A 829 -40.81 -16.44 59.23
CA ARG A 829 -40.95 -15.12 58.58
C ARG A 829 -39.67 -14.70 57.85
N VAL A 830 -38.53 -14.96 58.49
CA VAL A 830 -37.20 -14.84 57.90
C VAL A 830 -36.44 -16.10 58.25
N VAL A 831 -35.80 -16.73 57.26
CA VAL A 831 -34.92 -17.88 57.43
C VAL A 831 -33.47 -17.40 57.37
N GLY A 832 -32.63 -17.80 58.32
CA GLY A 832 -31.23 -17.37 58.34
C GLY A 832 -30.40 -18.02 57.23
N PHE A 833 -30.58 -19.32 57.04
CA PHE A 833 -30.12 -20.12 55.89
C PHE A 833 -31.03 -21.33 55.76
N ASN A 834 -31.50 -21.65 54.56
CA ASN A 834 -32.29 -22.85 54.31
C ASN A 834 -31.35 -24.00 53.90
N PRO A 835 -31.29 -25.12 54.64
CA PRO A 835 -30.42 -26.28 54.32
C PRO A 835 -31.09 -27.37 53.45
N LEU A 836 -32.35 -27.20 53.02
CA LEU A 836 -33.02 -28.17 52.16
C LEU A 836 -32.27 -28.30 50.82
N ILE A 837 -32.11 -29.54 50.35
CA ILE A 837 -31.60 -29.81 48.99
C ILE A 837 -32.68 -29.39 47.98
N ASP A 838 -32.25 -29.02 46.76
CA ASP A 838 -33.08 -28.48 45.67
C ASP A 838 -33.83 -27.16 46.01
N PHE A 839 -33.50 -26.52 47.14
CA PHE A 839 -33.90 -25.14 47.40
C PHE A 839 -32.85 -24.18 46.83
N TYR A 840 -33.15 -23.63 45.65
CA TYR A 840 -32.20 -22.85 44.86
C TYR A 840 -30.92 -23.69 44.61
N GLU A 841 -29.73 -23.07 44.48
CA GLU A 841 -28.44 -23.75 44.26
C GLU A 841 -27.92 -24.60 45.45
N ASN A 842 -28.80 -25.11 46.31
CA ASN A 842 -28.46 -26.05 47.40
C ASN A 842 -28.20 -27.47 46.87
N SER A 843 -27.15 -27.65 46.08
CA SER A 843 -26.79 -28.92 45.45
C SER A 843 -25.74 -29.72 46.23
N LEU A 844 -25.83 -31.05 46.16
CA LEU A 844 -24.87 -31.95 46.80
C LEU A 844 -23.44 -31.93 46.21
N PRO A 845 -23.20 -31.59 44.93
CA PRO A 845 -21.87 -31.26 44.44
C PRO A 845 -21.21 -30.09 45.19
N ILE A 846 -21.96 -29.00 45.40
CA ILE A 846 -21.46 -27.82 46.11
C ILE A 846 -21.21 -28.16 47.59
N PHE A 847 -22.20 -28.70 48.29
CA PHE A 847 -22.03 -29.09 49.70
C PHE A 847 -20.93 -30.15 49.89
N GLY A 848 -20.89 -31.17 49.02
CA GLY A 848 -19.92 -32.27 49.10
C GLY A 848 -18.49 -31.76 48.99
N HIS A 849 -18.21 -30.86 48.04
CA HIS A 849 -16.91 -30.21 47.90
C HIS A 849 -16.52 -29.46 49.18
N MET A 850 -17.42 -28.66 49.76
CA MET A 850 -17.15 -27.84 50.95
C MET A 850 -17.06 -28.64 52.26
N PHE A 851 -17.44 -29.92 52.26
CA PHE A 851 -17.17 -30.89 53.33
C PHE A 851 -15.92 -31.77 53.07
N GLY A 852 -15.22 -31.56 51.95
CA GLY A 852 -14.09 -32.39 51.52
C GLY A 852 -14.48 -33.82 51.12
N ALA A 853 -15.76 -34.03 50.75
CA ALA A 853 -16.32 -35.35 50.48
C ALA A 853 -15.91 -35.88 49.11
N ARG A 854 -15.55 -37.17 49.05
CA ARG A 854 -15.18 -37.84 47.80
C ARG A 854 -16.36 -38.62 47.24
N TRP A 855 -16.66 -38.39 45.97
CA TRP A 855 -17.69 -39.12 45.23
C TRP A 855 -17.29 -40.57 44.91
N SER A 856 -16.01 -40.81 44.61
CA SER A 856 -15.51 -42.13 44.19
C SER A 856 -14.16 -42.53 44.80
N ASP A 857 -13.88 -43.83 44.80
CA ASP A 857 -12.58 -44.39 45.15
C ASP A 857 -11.58 -44.35 43.97
N SER A 858 -10.34 -44.81 44.20
CA SER A 858 -9.29 -44.87 43.18
C SER A 858 -9.50 -45.95 42.10
N ALA A 859 -10.57 -46.75 42.19
CA ALA A 859 -11.02 -47.67 41.16
C ALA A 859 -12.25 -47.15 40.39
N GLY A 860 -12.73 -45.93 40.68
CA GLY A 860 -13.89 -45.32 40.04
C GLY A 860 -15.25 -45.86 40.52
N ARG A 861 -15.29 -46.48 41.71
CA ARG A 861 -16.52 -46.93 42.37
C ARG A 861 -17.04 -45.86 43.33
N SER A 862 -18.34 -45.90 43.60
CA SER A 862 -19.01 -45.01 44.55
C SER A 862 -18.40 -45.12 45.97
N ALA A 863 -18.17 -43.97 46.61
CA ALA A 863 -17.52 -43.88 47.93
C ALA A 863 -18.39 -43.23 49.03
N LEU A 864 -19.69 -43.11 48.81
CA LEU A 864 -20.60 -42.26 49.57
C LEU A 864 -20.82 -42.74 51.01
N ALA A 865 -20.83 -44.06 51.24
CA ALA A 865 -20.84 -44.65 52.58
C ALA A 865 -19.43 -44.99 53.12
N ALA A 866 -18.39 -44.83 52.31
CA ALA A 866 -17.00 -45.11 52.68
C ALA A 866 -16.26 -43.84 53.16
N ASP A 867 -16.68 -42.66 52.70
CA ASP A 867 -16.14 -41.38 53.12
C ASP A 867 -17.00 -40.74 54.23
N PRO A 868 -16.44 -40.50 55.44
CA PRO A 868 -17.19 -39.96 56.56
C PRO A 868 -17.65 -38.51 56.35
N ALA A 869 -17.19 -37.79 55.31
CA ALA A 869 -17.64 -36.44 55.01
C ALA A 869 -19.12 -36.38 54.60
N TRP A 870 -19.60 -37.29 53.75
CA TRP A 870 -21.03 -37.39 53.41
C TRP A 870 -21.91 -37.62 54.65
N ALA A 871 -21.43 -38.48 55.54
CA ALA A 871 -22.12 -38.79 56.78
C ALA A 871 -22.01 -37.65 57.84
N ARG A 872 -21.12 -36.65 57.67
CA ARG A 872 -21.15 -35.39 58.43
C ARG A 872 -22.14 -34.40 57.80
N LEU A 873 -22.03 -34.16 56.50
CA LEU A 873 -22.92 -33.28 55.72
C LEU A 873 -24.40 -33.59 55.95
N LEU A 874 -24.81 -34.84 55.73
CA LEU A 874 -26.21 -35.23 55.82
C LEU A 874 -26.74 -35.23 57.28
N ARG A 875 -25.86 -35.39 58.28
CA ARG A 875 -26.23 -35.19 59.69
C ARG A 875 -26.42 -33.71 60.01
N TRP A 876 -25.47 -32.86 59.63
CA TRP A 876 -25.56 -31.40 59.83
C TRP A 876 -26.83 -30.81 59.20
N GLN A 877 -27.12 -31.14 57.93
CA GLN A 877 -28.36 -30.72 57.28
C GLN A 877 -29.57 -31.16 58.08
N LYS A 878 -29.65 -32.44 58.47
CA LYS A 878 -30.80 -32.99 59.21
C LYS A 878 -30.98 -32.33 60.58
N GLU A 879 -29.89 -32.08 61.32
CA GLU A 879 -29.92 -31.40 62.62
C GLU A 879 -30.40 -29.94 62.51
N LEU A 880 -30.04 -29.23 61.43
CA LEU A 880 -30.54 -27.88 61.18
C LEU A 880 -32.00 -27.88 60.69
N ILE A 881 -32.38 -28.85 59.85
CA ILE A 881 -33.77 -29.08 59.41
C ILE A 881 -34.69 -29.39 60.58
N ASP A 882 -34.26 -30.25 61.51
CA ASP A 882 -35.04 -30.62 62.69
C ASP A 882 -35.14 -29.47 63.70
N TRP A 883 -34.16 -28.56 63.73
CA TRP A 883 -34.25 -27.31 64.50
C TRP A 883 -35.25 -26.30 63.89
N TYR A 884 -35.35 -26.25 62.56
CA TYR A 884 -36.40 -25.46 61.89
C TYR A 884 -37.78 -26.13 61.93
N GLY A 885 -37.83 -27.47 61.90
CA GLY A 885 -39.01 -28.25 61.54
C GLY A 885 -39.14 -28.39 60.02
N TYR A 886 -39.05 -29.62 59.50
CA TYR A 886 -39.13 -29.91 58.07
C TYR A 886 -40.40 -29.34 57.42
N GLU A 887 -41.56 -29.53 58.04
CA GLU A 887 -42.83 -28.99 57.52
C GLU A 887 -42.90 -27.46 57.51
N ASP A 888 -42.20 -26.78 58.43
CA ASP A 888 -42.13 -25.32 58.46
C ASP A 888 -41.24 -24.79 57.32
N LEU A 889 -40.12 -25.48 57.04
CA LEU A 889 -39.28 -25.16 55.86
C LEU A 889 -40.03 -25.41 54.56
N VAL A 890 -40.70 -26.56 54.39
CA VAL A 890 -41.49 -26.85 53.19
C VAL A 890 -42.61 -25.82 53.00
N ARG A 891 -43.28 -25.39 54.08
CA ARG A 891 -44.27 -24.29 54.02
C ARG A 891 -43.65 -22.93 53.68
N PHE A 892 -42.43 -22.64 54.14
CA PHE A 892 -41.69 -21.43 53.76
C PHE A 892 -41.27 -21.44 52.28
N VAL A 893 -40.77 -22.57 51.76
CA VAL A 893 -40.42 -22.74 50.34
C VAL A 893 -41.64 -22.53 49.43
N ALA A 894 -42.83 -22.94 49.87
CA ALA A 894 -44.08 -22.71 49.14
C ALA A 894 -44.60 -21.24 49.20
N ASP A 895 -44.01 -20.38 50.03
CA ASP A 895 -44.40 -18.96 50.24
C ASP A 895 -43.36 -17.97 49.63
N VAL A 896 -42.38 -18.47 48.88
CA VAL A 896 -41.33 -17.66 48.23
C VAL A 896 -41.27 -17.91 46.72
N GLY A 897 -40.78 -16.93 45.97
CA GLY A 897 -40.64 -17.03 44.52
C GLY A 897 -39.56 -18.04 44.10
N GLN A 898 -39.67 -18.49 42.85
CA GLN A 898 -38.60 -19.23 42.17
C GLN A 898 -37.33 -18.38 42.10
N GLU A 899 -36.19 -19.06 41.98
CA GLU A 899 -34.88 -18.47 42.16
C GLU A 899 -34.60 -17.29 41.22
N PHE A 900 -34.96 -17.42 39.94
CA PHE A 900 -34.75 -16.40 38.89
C PHE A 900 -36.00 -15.53 38.73
N THR A 901 -36.52 -14.99 39.84
CA THR A 901 -37.68 -14.09 39.84
C THR A 901 -37.54 -12.96 40.87
N PRO A 902 -38.23 -11.82 40.68
CA PRO A 902 -38.23 -10.72 41.64
C PRO A 902 -38.70 -11.11 43.05
N ALA A 903 -39.47 -12.20 43.15
CA ALA A 903 -40.06 -12.70 44.38
C ALA A 903 -39.17 -13.71 45.15
N ASN A 904 -37.93 -13.95 44.69
CA ASN A 904 -36.93 -14.78 45.38
C ASN A 904 -36.80 -14.40 46.87
N ALA A 905 -36.69 -15.38 47.75
CA ALA A 905 -36.64 -15.20 49.20
C ALA A 905 -35.56 -14.21 49.67
N PHE A 906 -34.38 -14.23 49.04
CA PHE A 906 -33.25 -13.35 49.36
C PHE A 906 -33.52 -11.91 48.90
N GLN A 907 -34.02 -11.74 47.68
CA GLN A 907 -34.44 -10.45 47.10
C GLN A 907 -35.55 -9.79 47.94
N MET A 908 -36.50 -10.59 48.43
CA MET A 908 -37.59 -10.13 49.31
C MET A 908 -37.18 -9.94 50.78
N GLY A 909 -35.93 -10.21 51.16
CA GLY A 909 -35.45 -10.13 52.56
C GLY A 909 -36.07 -11.15 53.51
N LYS A 910 -36.71 -12.21 52.97
CA LYS A 910 -37.19 -13.39 53.71
C LYS A 910 -36.07 -14.41 54.00
N LEU A 911 -34.93 -14.31 53.33
CA LEU A 911 -33.76 -15.18 53.50
C LEU A 911 -32.51 -14.33 53.75
N ALA A 912 -31.72 -14.67 54.78
CA ALA A 912 -30.55 -13.89 55.18
C ALA A 912 -29.24 -14.33 54.50
N MET A 913 -29.13 -15.62 54.14
CA MET A 913 -28.00 -16.22 53.43
C MET A 913 -28.49 -17.29 52.44
N ASN A 914 -27.87 -17.37 51.26
CA ASN A 914 -28.10 -18.45 50.29
C ASN A 914 -26.82 -18.82 49.52
N ILE A 915 -26.82 -20.02 48.93
CA ILE A 915 -25.91 -20.38 47.84
C ILE A 915 -26.46 -19.79 46.54
N ASP A 916 -25.59 -19.26 45.71
CA ASP A 916 -25.91 -18.76 44.36
C ASP A 916 -24.65 -18.75 43.49
N GLY A 917 -24.83 -18.67 42.17
CA GLY A 917 -23.73 -18.52 41.21
C GLY A 917 -23.21 -17.08 41.07
N GLU A 918 -22.19 -16.89 40.25
CA GLU A 918 -21.62 -15.56 39.96
C GLU A 918 -22.57 -14.66 39.13
N TRP A 919 -23.32 -15.24 38.18
CA TRP A 919 -24.31 -14.57 37.33
C TRP A 919 -25.39 -13.80 38.11
N ARG A 920 -25.70 -14.23 39.34
CA ARG A 920 -26.61 -13.57 40.27
C ARG A 920 -26.24 -12.11 40.53
N VAL A 921 -24.97 -11.72 40.47
CA VAL A 921 -24.54 -10.32 40.65
C VAL A 921 -25.27 -9.39 39.68
N ALA A 922 -25.38 -9.79 38.41
CA ALA A 922 -26.06 -9.02 37.36
C ALA A 922 -27.58 -9.05 37.49
N PHE A 923 -28.14 -10.20 37.89
CA PHE A 923 -29.58 -10.36 38.14
C PHE A 923 -30.04 -9.45 39.29
N LEU A 924 -29.35 -9.47 40.44
CA LEU A 924 -29.65 -8.61 41.59
C LEU A 924 -29.46 -7.13 41.29
N ALA A 925 -28.45 -6.75 40.49
CA ALA A 925 -28.26 -5.37 40.06
C ALA A 925 -29.42 -4.83 39.20
N THR A 926 -30.16 -5.73 38.53
CA THR A 926 -31.28 -5.39 37.64
C THR A 926 -32.63 -5.45 38.37
N GLU A 927 -32.93 -6.55 39.05
CA GLU A 927 -34.25 -6.78 39.67
C GLU A 927 -34.35 -6.28 41.12
N ALA A 928 -33.24 -6.24 41.85
CA ALA A 928 -33.20 -5.87 43.26
C ALA A 928 -32.15 -4.77 43.58
N PRO A 929 -32.11 -3.64 42.84
CA PRO A 929 -31.08 -2.60 43.00
C PRO A 929 -31.10 -1.86 44.35
N HIS A 930 -32.04 -2.18 45.24
CA HIS A 930 -32.15 -1.66 46.60
C HIS A 930 -31.72 -2.66 47.68
N LEU A 931 -31.32 -3.88 47.30
CA LEU A 931 -30.84 -4.91 48.21
C LEU A 931 -29.37 -4.64 48.58
N ASP A 932 -29.10 -4.32 49.85
CA ASP A 932 -27.73 -4.27 50.35
C ASP A 932 -27.25 -5.68 50.73
N TYR A 933 -26.47 -6.28 49.83
CA TYR A 933 -25.89 -7.61 49.99
C TYR A 933 -24.37 -7.62 49.79
N GLY A 934 -23.73 -8.65 50.35
CA GLY A 934 -22.37 -9.08 50.00
C GLY A 934 -22.37 -10.48 49.40
N ALA A 935 -21.26 -10.82 48.74
CA ALA A 935 -20.91 -12.19 48.37
C ALA A 935 -19.66 -12.61 49.17
N ALA A 936 -19.41 -13.92 49.28
CA ALA A 936 -18.25 -14.49 49.96
C ALA A 936 -17.99 -15.93 49.46
N PRO A 937 -16.78 -16.49 49.67
CA PRO A 937 -16.58 -17.94 49.59
C PRO A 937 -17.51 -18.67 50.56
N TYR A 938 -18.01 -19.84 50.15
CA TYR A 938 -18.96 -20.59 50.98
C TYR A 938 -18.28 -21.18 52.24
N PRO A 939 -19.00 -21.34 53.38
CA PRO A 939 -18.42 -21.89 54.61
C PRO A 939 -18.07 -23.38 54.48
N VAL A 940 -16.93 -23.79 55.04
CA VAL A 940 -16.43 -25.17 54.97
C VAL A 940 -16.68 -25.96 56.25
N ASP A 941 -16.72 -27.28 56.14
CA ASP A 941 -16.76 -28.16 57.32
C ASP A 941 -15.58 -27.88 58.25
N ASP A 942 -15.83 -27.86 59.55
CA ASP A 942 -14.82 -27.51 60.56
C ASP A 942 -13.65 -28.51 60.61
N ALA A 943 -13.79 -29.69 59.98
CA ALA A 943 -12.73 -30.66 59.78
C ALA A 943 -11.92 -30.49 58.47
N ALA A 944 -12.30 -29.55 57.58
CA ALA A 944 -11.64 -29.27 56.30
C ALA A 944 -11.34 -27.76 56.07
N PRO A 945 -10.70 -27.05 57.03
CA PRO A 945 -10.51 -25.60 56.97
C PRO A 945 -9.60 -25.11 55.83
N ASP A 946 -8.81 -26.00 55.21
CA ASP A 946 -7.96 -25.68 54.05
C ASP A 946 -8.74 -25.51 52.73
N LEU A 947 -10.05 -25.81 52.75
CA LEU A 947 -10.94 -25.59 51.61
C LEU A 947 -11.59 -24.19 51.61
N TYR A 948 -11.46 -23.38 52.67
CA TYR A 948 -12.09 -22.06 52.71
C TYR A 948 -11.44 -21.13 51.68
N GLY A 949 -12.24 -20.49 50.83
CA GLY A 949 -11.77 -19.77 49.65
C GLY A 949 -11.77 -20.63 48.37
N SER A 950 -11.97 -21.94 48.48
CA SER A 950 -12.31 -22.80 47.34
C SER A 950 -13.82 -22.86 47.08
N GLY A 951 -14.19 -23.44 45.96
CA GLY A 951 -15.58 -23.74 45.61
C GLY A 951 -15.70 -24.92 44.66
N TYR A 952 -16.94 -25.36 44.47
CA TYR A 952 -17.32 -26.26 43.39
C TYR A 952 -17.42 -25.46 42.09
N ILE A 953 -16.84 -26.01 41.02
CA ILE A 953 -16.75 -25.43 39.68
C ILE A 953 -17.29 -26.44 38.67
N ASN A 954 -18.20 -25.99 37.83
CA ASN A 954 -18.73 -26.68 36.64
C ASN A 954 -18.59 -25.72 35.46
N GLY A 955 -19.40 -25.87 34.40
CA GLY A 955 -19.56 -24.84 33.39
C GLY A 955 -19.81 -25.34 31.98
N SER A 956 -20.07 -24.38 31.11
CA SER A 956 -20.31 -24.62 29.69
C SER A 956 -19.11 -25.29 28.99
N VAL A 957 -19.38 -26.38 28.26
CA VAL A 957 -18.38 -27.17 27.53
C VAL A 957 -18.62 -27.10 26.03
N ILE A 958 -17.57 -26.80 25.25
CA ILE A 958 -17.62 -26.64 23.80
C ILE A 958 -16.75 -27.68 23.07
N GLY A 959 -17.29 -28.31 22.02
CA GLY A 959 -16.58 -29.34 21.27
C GLY A 959 -17.20 -29.72 19.93
N ILE A 960 -16.57 -30.68 19.25
CA ILE A 960 -16.86 -31.07 17.86
C ILE A 960 -17.50 -32.47 17.84
N PRO A 961 -18.72 -32.66 17.29
CA PRO A 961 -19.32 -33.98 17.10
C PRO A 961 -18.55 -34.85 16.10
N THR A 962 -18.49 -36.17 16.29
CA THR A 962 -17.79 -37.09 15.35
C THR A 962 -18.47 -37.23 13.98
N GLY A 963 -19.73 -36.81 13.86
CA GLY A 963 -20.44 -36.73 12.58
C GLY A 963 -20.21 -35.43 11.82
N ALA A 964 -19.54 -34.43 12.40
CA ALA A 964 -19.44 -33.09 11.84
C ALA A 964 -18.64 -33.03 10.53
N GLY A 965 -19.19 -32.31 9.54
CA GLY A 965 -18.40 -31.75 8.45
C GLY A 965 -17.48 -30.62 8.94
N TYR A 966 -16.49 -30.26 8.12
CA TYR A 966 -15.63 -29.08 8.34
C TYR A 966 -14.91 -29.08 9.70
N LEU A 967 -14.20 -30.17 10.01
CA LEU A 967 -13.56 -30.38 11.31
C LEU A 967 -12.45 -29.37 11.65
N GLU A 968 -11.73 -28.86 10.65
CA GLU A 968 -10.66 -27.86 10.86
C GLU A 968 -11.24 -26.46 11.14
N GLU A 969 -12.30 -26.12 10.42
CA GLU A 969 -13.07 -24.90 10.56
C GLU A 969 -13.82 -24.89 11.90
N SER A 970 -14.36 -26.04 12.30
CA SER A 970 -14.97 -26.29 13.62
C SER A 970 -13.93 -26.17 14.74
N TRP A 971 -12.73 -26.72 14.55
CA TRP A 971 -11.63 -26.60 15.51
C TRP A 971 -11.18 -25.15 15.70
N LYS A 972 -11.05 -24.36 14.62
CA LYS A 972 -10.74 -22.92 14.73
C LYS A 972 -11.71 -22.19 15.67
N LEU A 973 -13.02 -22.45 15.53
CA LEU A 973 -14.05 -21.83 16.35
C LEU A 973 -14.00 -22.31 17.81
N VAL A 974 -13.84 -23.63 18.04
CA VAL A 974 -13.66 -24.21 19.38
C VAL A 974 -12.43 -23.65 20.08
N ARG A 975 -11.30 -23.55 19.37
CA ARG A 975 -10.07 -22.94 19.86
C ARG A 975 -10.28 -21.49 20.26
N TYR A 976 -10.91 -20.69 19.40
CA TYR A 976 -11.15 -19.27 19.66
C TYR A 976 -12.01 -19.08 20.92
N LEU A 977 -13.20 -19.68 20.96
CA LEU A 977 -14.17 -19.49 22.04
C LEU A 977 -13.74 -20.07 23.40
N ALA A 978 -12.71 -20.93 23.45
CA ALA A 978 -12.25 -21.59 24.69
C ALA A 978 -10.78 -21.34 25.06
N THR A 979 -10.00 -20.61 24.25
CA THR A 979 -8.57 -20.33 24.55
C THR A 979 -8.10 -18.92 24.22
N ASP A 980 -8.89 -18.09 23.54
CA ASP A 980 -8.54 -16.69 23.28
C ASP A 980 -8.94 -15.80 24.47
N ASP A 981 -7.96 -15.19 25.14
CA ASP A 981 -8.17 -14.40 26.36
C ASP A 981 -9.05 -13.15 26.15
N ARG A 982 -9.19 -12.68 24.91
CA ARG A 982 -10.04 -11.54 24.54
C ARG A 982 -11.47 -11.99 24.28
N ALA A 983 -11.67 -13.07 23.52
CA ALA A 983 -12.97 -13.70 23.33
C ALA A 983 -13.58 -14.11 24.68
N LEU A 984 -12.79 -14.75 25.55
CA LEU A 984 -13.20 -15.17 26.88
C LEU A 984 -13.54 -14.00 27.80
N ALA A 985 -12.78 -12.91 27.78
CA ALA A 985 -13.11 -11.70 28.55
C ALA A 985 -14.39 -11.02 28.04
N LYS A 986 -14.59 -10.96 26.71
CA LYS A 986 -15.79 -10.40 26.08
C LYS A 986 -17.04 -11.23 26.41
N LEU A 987 -16.95 -12.56 26.32
CA LEU A 987 -17.98 -13.50 26.79
C LEU A 987 -18.27 -13.31 28.29
N SER A 988 -17.23 -13.26 29.14
CA SER A 988 -17.37 -13.13 30.60
C SER A 988 -18.05 -11.82 31.01
N ASN A 989 -17.67 -10.68 30.41
CA ASN A 989 -18.31 -9.38 30.70
C ASN A 989 -19.79 -9.35 30.31
N GLY A 990 -20.15 -9.99 29.18
CA GLY A 990 -21.50 -9.98 28.62
C GLY A 990 -22.44 -11.01 29.26
N LEU A 991 -21.96 -12.25 29.46
CA LEU A 991 -22.70 -13.34 30.10
C LEU A 991 -22.59 -13.35 31.63
N ARG A 992 -21.70 -12.52 32.19
CA ARG A 992 -21.51 -12.33 33.65
C ARG A 992 -21.13 -13.60 34.41
N ASN A 993 -20.34 -14.45 33.76
CA ASN A 993 -19.85 -15.76 34.23
C ASN A 993 -18.31 -15.83 34.07
N VAL A 994 -17.61 -16.63 34.89
CA VAL A 994 -16.13 -16.65 34.99
C VAL A 994 -15.47 -17.19 33.71
N PRO A 995 -14.39 -16.58 33.20
CA PRO A 995 -13.70 -17.07 32.01
C PRO A 995 -12.80 -18.27 32.36
N SER A 996 -12.79 -19.28 31.49
CA SER A 996 -12.36 -20.65 31.84
C SER A 996 -10.84 -20.88 31.97
N THR A 997 -9.99 -19.87 31.68
CA THR A 997 -8.53 -20.02 31.57
C THR A 997 -7.76 -19.19 32.60
N LYS A 998 -6.62 -19.69 33.07
CA LYS A 998 -5.73 -18.98 34.02
C LYS A 998 -5.15 -17.68 33.45
N SER A 999 -5.23 -17.45 32.15
CA SER A 999 -4.73 -16.27 31.45
C SER A 999 -5.82 -15.22 31.27
N SER A 1000 -7.03 -15.61 30.88
CA SER A 1000 -8.20 -14.72 30.70
C SER A 1000 -8.64 -14.05 32.00
N LEU A 1001 -8.46 -14.69 33.17
CA LEU A 1001 -8.58 -14.06 34.49
C LEU A 1001 -7.71 -12.82 34.70
N ARG A 1002 -6.66 -12.63 33.88
CA ARG A 1002 -5.75 -11.48 33.87
C ARG A 1002 -5.87 -10.64 32.59
N SER A 1003 -6.90 -10.87 31.78
CA SER A 1003 -7.15 -10.10 30.56
C SER A 1003 -7.45 -8.64 30.91
N PRO A 1004 -6.82 -7.64 30.26
CA PRO A 1004 -7.08 -6.22 30.53
C PRO A 1004 -8.47 -5.78 30.07
N GLU A 1005 -9.18 -6.60 29.30
CA GLU A 1005 -10.57 -6.37 28.89
C GLU A 1005 -11.59 -6.95 29.89
N LEU A 1006 -11.19 -7.72 30.91
CA LEU A 1006 -12.08 -8.24 31.96
C LEU A 1006 -12.33 -7.16 33.03
N VAL A 1007 -13.59 -6.80 33.29
CA VAL A 1007 -13.93 -5.68 34.20
C VAL A 1007 -14.86 -6.15 35.34
N PRO A 1008 -14.31 -6.81 36.38
CA PRO A 1008 -15.08 -7.26 37.53
C PRO A 1008 -15.45 -6.11 38.48
N ASP A 1009 -16.64 -6.20 39.08
CA ASP A 1009 -16.96 -5.45 40.30
C ASP A 1009 -16.51 -6.23 41.57
N GLU A 1010 -16.59 -5.58 42.73
CA GLU A 1010 -16.16 -6.13 44.03
C GLU A 1010 -16.80 -7.49 44.38
N ARG A 1011 -18.04 -7.74 43.93
CA ARG A 1011 -18.75 -9.00 44.19
C ARG A 1011 -18.35 -10.06 43.18
N PHE A 1012 -18.31 -9.70 41.88
CA PHE A 1012 -17.91 -10.63 40.83
C PHE A 1012 -16.45 -11.09 40.99
N ALA A 1013 -15.56 -10.21 41.48
CA ALA A 1013 -14.16 -10.54 41.77
C ALA A 1013 -13.99 -11.73 42.74
N ILE A 1014 -14.90 -11.90 43.70
CA ILE A 1014 -14.86 -13.03 44.66
C ILE A 1014 -15.01 -14.37 43.94
N PHE A 1015 -15.81 -14.44 42.89
CA PHE A 1015 -15.97 -15.66 42.09
C PHE A 1015 -14.73 -15.94 41.23
N LEU A 1016 -14.05 -14.90 40.74
CA LEU A 1016 -12.73 -15.06 40.09
C LEU A 1016 -11.69 -15.61 41.06
N GLU A 1017 -11.70 -15.18 42.33
CA GLU A 1017 -10.81 -15.71 43.39
C GLU A 1017 -11.13 -17.17 43.74
N ILE A 1018 -12.42 -17.52 43.90
CA ILE A 1018 -12.89 -18.90 44.15
C ILE A 1018 -12.47 -19.82 43.01
N PHE A 1019 -12.69 -19.42 41.76
CA PHE A 1019 -12.28 -20.18 40.57
C PHE A 1019 -10.76 -20.35 40.45
N ALA A 1020 -9.98 -19.32 40.81
CA ALA A 1020 -8.53 -19.35 40.79
C ALA A 1020 -7.90 -20.19 41.93
N HIS A 1021 -8.68 -20.52 42.98
CA HIS A 1021 -8.14 -21.15 44.19
C HIS A 1021 -7.67 -22.61 43.92
N PRO A 1022 -6.42 -22.99 44.29
CA PRO A 1022 -5.86 -24.31 43.96
C PRO A 1022 -6.56 -25.53 44.57
N ARG A 1023 -7.48 -25.34 45.52
CA ARG A 1023 -8.30 -26.41 46.10
C ARG A 1023 -9.72 -26.48 45.53
N SER A 1024 -10.09 -25.60 44.59
CA SER A 1024 -11.40 -25.63 43.93
C SER A 1024 -11.50 -26.84 42.99
N GLY A 1025 -12.67 -27.45 42.95
CA GLY A 1025 -12.86 -28.79 42.41
C GLY A 1025 -14.15 -28.95 41.63
N SER A 1026 -14.32 -30.12 41.02
CA SER A 1026 -15.51 -30.48 40.24
C SER A 1026 -15.91 -31.92 40.51
N THR A 1027 -17.11 -32.30 40.09
CA THR A 1027 -17.62 -33.67 40.14
C THR A 1027 -16.81 -34.58 39.21
N PRO A 1028 -16.45 -35.81 39.65
CA PRO A 1028 -15.83 -36.77 38.75
C PRO A 1028 -16.82 -37.18 37.65
N ILE A 1029 -16.52 -36.87 36.38
CA ILE A 1029 -17.37 -37.31 35.27
C ILE A 1029 -17.41 -38.84 35.20
N THR A 1030 -18.63 -39.37 35.19
CA THR A 1030 -18.89 -40.81 35.07
C THR A 1030 -19.52 -41.14 33.72
N VAL A 1031 -19.42 -42.40 33.30
CA VAL A 1031 -20.09 -42.89 32.08
C VAL A 1031 -21.63 -42.96 32.16
N VAL A 1032 -22.23 -42.51 33.27
CA VAL A 1032 -23.69 -42.43 33.47
C VAL A 1032 -24.21 -40.98 33.55
N GLY A 1033 -23.36 -39.98 33.34
CA GLY A 1033 -23.73 -38.56 33.41
C GLY A 1033 -24.08 -38.12 34.83
N SER A 1034 -25.09 -37.25 34.98
CA SER A 1034 -25.60 -36.79 36.29
C SER A 1034 -26.20 -37.91 37.16
N ALA A 1035 -26.59 -39.06 36.58
CA ALA A 1035 -27.46 -40.06 37.21
C ALA A 1035 -26.96 -40.68 38.52
N TYR A 1036 -25.68 -40.51 38.87
CA TYR A 1036 -25.15 -40.91 40.20
C TYR A 1036 -25.37 -39.84 41.28
N GLN A 1037 -25.43 -38.56 40.88
CA GLN A 1037 -25.84 -37.44 41.74
C GLN A 1037 -27.33 -37.53 42.04
N ASP A 1038 -28.17 -37.76 41.01
CA ASP A 1038 -29.63 -37.92 41.13
C ASP A 1038 -30.00 -38.96 42.19
N LEU A 1039 -29.31 -40.11 42.20
CA LEU A 1039 -29.52 -41.19 43.17
C LEU A 1039 -29.21 -40.76 44.62
N LEU A 1040 -28.22 -39.89 44.83
CA LEU A 1040 -27.90 -39.34 46.14
C LEU A 1040 -28.82 -38.18 46.53
N ALA A 1041 -29.26 -37.36 45.58
CA ALA A 1041 -30.22 -36.28 45.81
C ALA A 1041 -31.58 -36.83 46.27
N ILE A 1042 -32.13 -37.83 45.56
CA ILE A 1042 -33.36 -38.54 45.94
C ILE A 1042 -33.23 -39.12 47.36
N PHE A 1043 -32.16 -39.87 47.63
CA PHE A 1043 -31.89 -40.44 48.95
C PHE A 1043 -31.80 -39.36 50.05
N SER A 1044 -31.17 -38.23 49.74
CA SER A 1044 -30.98 -37.16 50.71
C SER A 1044 -32.28 -36.41 50.98
N ALA A 1045 -33.17 -36.25 49.99
CA ALA A 1045 -34.52 -35.73 50.20
C ALA A 1045 -35.36 -36.68 51.09
N GLU A 1046 -35.30 -38.00 50.86
CA GLU A 1046 -35.95 -39.01 51.73
C GLU A 1046 -35.40 -38.97 53.17
N TRP A 1047 -34.09 -38.76 53.34
CA TRP A 1047 -33.44 -38.59 54.64
C TRP A 1047 -33.83 -37.28 55.33
N GLN A 1048 -33.84 -36.14 54.60
CA GLN A 1048 -34.27 -34.84 55.11
C GLN A 1048 -35.74 -34.87 55.56
N ALA A 1049 -36.62 -35.54 54.82
CA ALA A 1049 -38.01 -35.79 55.17
C ALA A 1049 -38.22 -36.83 56.29
N GLY A 1050 -37.16 -37.48 56.79
CA GLY A 1050 -37.23 -38.50 57.84
C GLY A 1050 -37.84 -39.84 57.41
N GLN A 1051 -37.94 -40.11 56.10
CA GLN A 1051 -38.43 -41.38 55.55
C GLN A 1051 -37.36 -42.49 55.67
N VAL A 1052 -36.08 -42.11 55.61
CA VAL A 1052 -34.94 -42.96 55.97
C VAL A 1052 -34.56 -42.72 57.44
N THR A 1053 -34.37 -43.80 58.21
CA THR A 1053 -33.96 -43.74 59.63
C THR A 1053 -32.54 -44.23 59.90
N ASP A 1054 -31.89 -44.90 58.94
CA ASP A 1054 -30.49 -45.36 59.02
C ASP A 1054 -29.70 -44.79 57.83
N LEU A 1055 -29.04 -43.66 58.06
CA LEU A 1055 -28.18 -42.96 57.09
C LEU A 1055 -27.07 -43.86 56.55
N GLU A 1056 -26.46 -44.67 57.41
CA GLU A 1056 -25.30 -45.51 57.07
C GLU A 1056 -25.70 -46.67 56.14
N SER A 1057 -26.83 -47.32 56.42
CA SER A 1057 -27.38 -48.37 55.56
C SER A 1057 -27.97 -47.80 54.27
N GLY A 1058 -28.53 -46.60 54.34
CA GLY A 1058 -29.03 -45.81 53.22
C GLY A 1058 -27.94 -45.47 52.20
N LEU A 1059 -26.85 -44.82 52.63
CA LEU A 1059 -25.70 -44.51 51.78
C LEU A 1059 -25.11 -45.78 51.14
N ARG A 1060 -25.03 -46.89 51.88
CA ARG A 1060 -24.59 -48.20 51.33
C ARG A 1060 -25.55 -48.74 50.26
N MET A 1061 -26.81 -48.32 50.23
CA MET A 1061 -27.75 -48.63 49.13
C MET A 1061 -27.49 -47.76 47.91
N VAL A 1062 -27.25 -46.45 48.11
CA VAL A 1062 -26.87 -45.52 47.03
C VAL A 1062 -25.60 -46.01 46.33
N ASP A 1063 -24.54 -46.35 47.08
CA ASP A 1063 -23.29 -46.88 46.52
C ASP A 1063 -23.53 -48.10 45.60
N ARG A 1064 -24.29 -49.10 46.07
CA ARG A 1064 -24.62 -50.31 45.29
C ARG A 1064 -25.41 -49.98 44.02
N ASN A 1065 -26.33 -49.01 44.10
CA ASN A 1065 -27.15 -48.59 42.97
C ASN A 1065 -26.31 -47.84 41.92
N THR A 1066 -25.41 -46.94 42.37
CA THR A 1066 -24.48 -46.20 41.52
C THR A 1066 -23.50 -47.14 40.81
N ASP A 1067 -22.82 -48.03 41.55
CA ASP A 1067 -21.89 -49.01 40.97
C ASP A 1067 -22.57 -49.91 39.93
N ALA A 1068 -23.80 -50.35 40.20
CA ALA A 1068 -24.58 -51.16 39.25
C ALA A 1068 -24.93 -50.39 37.95
N HIS A 1069 -25.19 -49.08 38.03
CA HIS A 1069 -25.40 -48.24 36.84
C HIS A 1069 -24.11 -48.02 36.06
N ILE A 1070 -22.99 -47.73 36.73
CA ILE A 1070 -21.66 -47.58 36.11
C ILE A 1070 -21.27 -48.88 35.39
N GLU A 1071 -21.39 -50.04 36.06
CA GLU A 1071 -21.14 -51.36 35.46
C GLU A 1071 -21.99 -51.60 34.20
N LYS A 1072 -23.29 -51.29 34.26
CA LYS A 1072 -24.23 -51.44 33.14
C LYS A 1072 -23.81 -50.58 31.94
N ALA A 1073 -23.41 -49.33 32.18
CA ALA A 1073 -22.92 -48.42 31.13
C ALA A 1073 -21.58 -48.87 30.53
N VAL A 1074 -20.60 -49.26 31.35
CA VAL A 1074 -19.31 -49.81 30.88
C VAL A 1074 -19.52 -51.07 30.03
N ARG A 1075 -20.41 -51.98 30.46
CA ARG A 1075 -20.75 -53.20 29.70
C ARG A 1075 -21.43 -52.87 28.35
N ALA A 1076 -22.29 -51.85 28.29
CA ALA A 1076 -22.91 -51.40 27.05
C ALA A 1076 -21.89 -50.76 26.09
N ARG A 1077 -21.05 -49.85 26.59
CA ARG A 1077 -19.99 -49.16 25.82
C ARG A 1077 -19.00 -50.14 25.19
N ARG A 1078 -18.59 -51.18 25.94
CA ARG A 1078 -17.73 -52.25 25.39
C ARG A 1078 -18.37 -52.94 24.19
N ARG A 1079 -19.67 -53.32 24.26
CA ARG A 1079 -20.38 -53.94 23.12
C ARG A 1079 -20.41 -53.05 21.87
N PHE A 1080 -20.69 -51.76 22.02
CA PHE A 1080 -20.64 -50.80 20.91
C PHE A 1080 -19.24 -50.72 20.28
N SER A 1081 -18.18 -50.69 21.09
CA SER A 1081 -16.80 -50.67 20.56
C SER A 1081 -16.45 -51.91 19.74
N THR A 1082 -16.94 -53.10 20.12
CA THR A 1082 -16.69 -54.36 19.38
C THR A 1082 -17.48 -54.45 18.08
N GLN A 1083 -18.63 -53.79 17.98
CA GLN A 1083 -19.40 -53.71 16.74
C GLN A 1083 -18.78 -52.73 15.74
N ARG A 1084 -18.23 -51.60 16.21
CA ARG A 1084 -17.61 -50.55 15.37
C ARG A 1084 -16.18 -50.89 14.90
N THR A 1085 -15.64 -52.05 15.26
CA THR A 1085 -14.40 -52.63 14.70
C THR A 1085 -14.63 -53.92 13.90
N ALA A 1086 -15.89 -54.35 13.76
CA ALA A 1086 -16.31 -55.51 12.98
C ALA A 1086 -17.14 -55.12 11.73
N ALA A 1087 -17.27 -53.81 11.47
CA ALA A 1087 -17.92 -53.18 10.33
C ALA A 1087 -17.06 -51.99 9.87
#